data_AF-A0ABD0SYF8-F1
#
_entry.id   AF-A0ABD0SYF8-F1
#
_cell.length_a   1.000
_cell.length_b   1.000
_cell.length_c   1.000
_cell.angle_alpha   90.00
_cell.angle_beta   90.00
_cell.angle_gamma   90.00
#
_symmetry.space_group_name_H-M   'P 1'
#
loop_
_entity.id
_entity.type
_entity.pdbx_description
1 polymer ?
#
loop_
_entity_poly.entity_id
_entity_poly.type
_entity_poly.pdbx_seq_one_letter_code
_entity_poly.pdbx_strand_id
1 'polypeptide(L)'
;MNTKKLECFDDDDSVDGKQSLSFLDLAAIRQLLESETGGTTCPSCNMPFDKGKKRKLIDTCGHERCYSCMFRNEACPICARNSQGRRQVMERYTPSPQRQDQEWQSPMRLPKPPKQPTNLAQSCPTPPHTRRRFFLSPKSLRSPFGQRASRHSHEAHVPLSGLPEEGPRTAAWPSLVFNKIRSLWSAHSSVPQGLNQLTDDEGGHIKQGYESRRQNDLYMRLGLLLGERRGARNKARDSCTSLASLDAHTLASHNTSPVSTLTGSSEVEAATPLGRDSLGSLASMSLSAASNCSSSSPGSRRHSVNALQSGRSEELTRMSSGFFKTRKTAARRSARVSSKQSSSSSEIKKVHPTPQLTLRPLFFEVPSTDNQSCFSGRQWLMREMEKALESSSSGIMISGCPGTGKTALILQLVEYSCFGRKRNYEYEELREQSDIRELLPEELTAGMFTHLASHVVAYHFCQADNNSTCLVGEFVHSLAAQLCQAPRLQAYREYLLSEPHLLACLSLKECIADPDLAFMRGIIEPLNILRKNGSIDTGHSIILVDGLCEAEYHRPDHGYTIASFIARHIPEMPSWLKVVATVRTQFLELTKQLPYTRLSLDESDNVNKDLLEYFNARVQAAPIIETNIKCSTGKSEGVHNSVLKFAQYVLHLSQGSFLFLKLILDLLERSHIVVKSTNYKVVPISLAQIFLLQFNLRFPTVQSFEKITHILSVCLAALYPLTLVEIYYSVNSLLVNTFLPWDEFCDRFESLSEFLVKRIDNTYMFFHPSFREWLIRRDDNESSKFLCDLRAGHCGIAYRLSRVQAPLDSEKTMELGHHILKAHMYRNLGPAQLGLCPRDLQAMMVATSSANVGEAIANLRNIYTPNVKVSRLMLLAGGSPNQITECLGNAPLLCMYAYQGILSMVGLLIEFGADLEMTNSQGCTALSLACQRGHVDVARRLIAAGASLSHTDTAEQTPLVHAAKNGHRDTVIYLLGCQTGRDDRNSIDIDDENIEQLVPGSRHALIAAAQNGHLDIVEYLLDTAELIPDGICPVTGETALTAACSTGNAAIADALLIRGATPYSLNARQMSPLALAAKNGRTALVLRLLDSGADVMGSGGKNPLTLAAAEGHADVVEMLLDHGADPDAVDADGISPLGWACLRSRIPTMVVLLDKGASIDQPDLSGRTPLGLACGGPADLVEILLERGASLEKVDHSGLRPLDRAIGQRNVHVSISVKIKYKTFNKN
;
A
#
# COMPACT_ATOMS: atom_id res chain seq x y z
N MET A 1 3.65 83.05 36.76
CA MET A 1 2.54 82.89 37.73
C MET A 1 2.69 81.53 38.41
N ASN A 2 2.51 81.46 39.74
CA ASN A 2 2.02 80.31 40.55
C ASN A 2 2.79 78.94 40.47
N THR A 3 3.72 78.60 41.41
CA THR A 3 3.58 77.74 42.65
C THR A 3 3.41 76.22 42.43
N LYS A 4 4.05 75.24 43.12
CA LYS A 4 4.94 75.05 44.33
C LYS A 4 6.15 74.10 43.96
N LYS A 5 7.09 73.54 44.76
CA LYS A 5 7.22 72.97 46.16
C LYS A 5 6.45 71.65 46.42
N LEU A 6 6.93 70.62 47.13
CA LEU A 6 8.14 70.35 47.97
C LEU A 6 9.10 69.31 47.28
N GLU A 7 10.31 68.87 47.71
CA GLU A 7 11.01 68.67 49.02
C GLU A 7 10.51 67.43 49.83
N CYS A 8 11.30 66.56 50.49
CA CYS A 8 12.75 66.41 50.86
C CYS A 8 13.15 64.90 50.72
N PHE A 9 14.36 64.32 50.89
CA PHE A 9 15.80 64.66 51.12
C PHE A 9 16.62 63.38 50.66
N ASP A 10 17.92 63.30 50.35
CA ASP A 10 19.20 63.93 50.80
C ASP A 10 19.79 63.18 52.05
N ASP A 11 21.01 62.60 52.14
CA ASP A 11 22.31 62.59 51.39
C ASP A 11 23.01 61.16 51.44
N ASP A 12 24.35 61.00 51.29
CA ASP A 12 25.11 60.60 50.06
C ASP A 12 26.48 59.90 50.43
N ASP A 13 27.48 59.83 49.50
CA ASP A 13 28.92 59.38 49.59
C ASP A 13 29.29 57.86 49.62
N SER A 14 30.47 57.35 49.15
CA SER A 14 31.40 57.74 48.06
C SER A 14 32.52 56.69 47.76
N VAL A 15 33.14 56.77 46.56
CA VAL A 15 34.54 56.37 46.16
C VAL A 15 35.00 54.88 46.14
N ASP A 16 35.73 54.53 45.05
CA ASP A 16 36.62 53.36 44.78
C ASP A 16 36.07 51.91 44.90
N GLY A 17 36.64 50.88 44.27
CA GLY A 17 37.70 50.87 43.24
C GLY A 17 38.57 49.59 43.26
N LYS A 18 38.73 48.91 42.11
CA LYS A 18 39.54 47.68 41.89
C LYS A 18 38.94 46.41 42.58
N GLN A 19 39.33 45.16 42.30
CA GLN A 19 40.37 44.63 41.40
C GLN A 19 39.99 43.25 40.80
N SER A 20 40.82 42.77 39.87
CA SER A 20 40.74 41.49 39.13
C SER A 20 41.16 40.25 39.92
N LEU A 21 40.70 39.05 39.48
CA LEU A 21 41.39 37.73 39.54
C LEU A 21 41.85 37.23 40.94
N SER A 22 41.51 36.02 41.41
CA SER A 22 41.87 34.73 40.77
C SER A 22 41.39 33.51 41.60
N PHE A 23 41.56 32.31 41.02
CA PHE A 23 41.68 30.96 41.63
C PHE A 23 41.60 30.79 43.17
N LEU A 24 40.87 29.74 43.61
CA LEU A 24 41.31 28.78 44.64
C LEU A 24 40.45 27.49 44.67
N ASP A 25 40.91 26.47 45.41
CA ASP A 25 40.67 25.04 45.17
C ASP A 25 39.25 24.45 45.32
N LEU A 26 38.84 23.72 44.27
CA LEU A 26 37.76 22.71 44.33
C LEU A 26 38.12 21.49 45.21
N ALA A 27 39.39 21.29 45.54
CA ALA A 27 39.83 20.26 46.47
C ALA A 27 39.37 20.54 47.92
N ALA A 28 39.44 21.81 48.36
CA ALA A 28 39.01 22.21 49.71
C ALA A 28 37.49 22.01 49.92
N ILE A 29 36.68 22.23 48.88
CA ILE A 29 35.23 22.01 48.91
C ILE A 29 34.89 20.52 49.11
N ARG A 30 35.75 19.59 48.66
CA ARG A 30 35.56 18.15 48.92
C ARG A 30 35.83 17.76 50.36
N GLN A 31 36.86 18.31 51.02
CA GLN A 31 37.13 18.02 52.43
C GLN A 31 36.05 18.58 53.38
N LEU A 32 35.32 19.62 52.98
CA LEU A 32 34.16 20.14 53.73
C LEU A 32 32.87 19.33 53.54
N LEU A 33 32.86 18.26 52.72
CA LEU A 33 31.73 17.35 52.54
C LEU A 33 31.86 16.03 53.31
N GLU A 34 32.94 15.83 54.07
CA GLU A 34 33.22 14.60 54.84
C GLU A 34 33.15 14.82 56.37
N SER A 35 32.51 15.89 56.84
CA SER A 35 32.16 16.08 58.26
C SER A 35 30.72 15.63 58.55
N GLU A 36 30.57 14.66 59.46
CA GLU A 36 29.28 14.04 59.77
C GLU A 36 28.37 14.96 60.60
N THR A 37 27.14 15.23 60.12
CA THR A 37 25.90 15.42 60.93
C THR A 37 24.68 15.68 60.03
N GLY A 38 24.18 14.64 59.33
CA GLY A 38 23.18 14.83 58.26
C GLY A 38 22.19 13.68 58.06
N GLY A 39 21.36 13.39 59.07
CA GLY A 39 20.14 12.56 58.95
C GLY A 39 20.34 11.13 58.46
N THR A 40 20.47 10.17 59.38
CA THR A 40 20.60 8.73 59.05
C THR A 40 19.29 8.09 58.53
N THR A 41 18.15 8.76 58.69
CA THR A 41 16.82 8.26 58.30
C THR A 41 16.10 9.20 57.33
N CYS A 42 15.21 8.64 56.51
CA CYS A 42 14.46 9.35 55.49
C CYS A 42 13.23 10.07 56.09
N PRO A 43 13.16 11.42 56.10
CA PRO A 43 12.05 12.17 56.70
C PRO A 43 10.67 11.98 56.04
N SER A 44 10.58 11.24 54.91
CA SER A 44 9.30 10.80 54.33
C SER A 44 8.75 9.49 54.92
N CYS A 45 9.55 8.69 55.63
CA CYS A 45 9.13 7.37 56.16
C CYS A 45 9.84 6.90 57.44
N ASN A 46 10.74 7.72 57.99
CA ASN A 46 11.58 7.49 59.18
C ASN A 46 12.44 6.20 59.17
N MET A 47 12.56 5.51 58.04
CA MET A 47 13.45 4.36 57.89
C MET A 47 14.90 4.82 57.59
N PRO A 48 15.93 4.10 58.08
CA PRO A 48 17.32 4.40 57.75
C PRO A 48 17.61 4.29 56.26
N PHE A 49 18.56 5.11 55.78
CA PHE A 49 19.06 5.04 54.41
C PHE A 49 19.97 3.81 54.22
N ASP A 50 19.78 3.05 53.15
CA ASP A 50 20.55 1.82 52.84
C ASP A 50 21.24 1.89 51.46
N LYS A 51 22.14 0.94 51.15
CA LYS A 51 22.81 0.87 49.83
C LYS A 51 21.93 0.30 48.70
N GLY A 52 20.60 0.26 48.88
CA GLY A 52 19.65 -0.34 47.95
C GLY A 52 18.41 0.52 47.70
N LYS A 53 17.22 -0.08 47.83
CA LYS A 53 15.93 0.59 47.54
C LYS A 53 15.62 1.77 48.48
N LYS A 54 16.35 1.94 49.59
CA LYS A 54 16.24 3.11 50.47
C LYS A 54 17.49 3.99 50.44
N ARG A 55 18.29 3.97 49.37
CA ARG A 55 19.40 4.92 49.20
C ARG A 55 18.93 6.37 49.30
N LYS A 56 19.77 7.20 49.92
CA LYS A 56 19.59 8.65 50.07
C LYS A 56 19.66 9.34 48.71
N LEU A 57 18.66 10.15 48.38
CA LEU A 57 18.59 10.99 47.19
C LEU A 57 18.06 12.38 47.58
N ILE A 58 18.44 13.40 46.82
CA ILE A 58 17.92 14.76 46.98
C ILE A 58 16.83 14.96 45.92
N ASP A 59 15.66 15.40 46.37
CA ASP A 59 14.50 15.71 45.52
C ASP A 59 14.68 17.08 44.84
N THR A 60 13.91 17.38 43.78
CA THR A 60 14.04 18.64 43.02
C THR A 60 13.75 19.88 43.88
N CYS A 61 13.02 19.71 44.99
CA CYS A 61 12.77 20.72 46.02
C CYS A 61 13.84 20.76 47.14
N GLY A 62 15.02 20.18 46.93
CA GLY A 62 16.15 20.16 47.87
C GLY A 62 16.01 19.22 49.08
N HIS A 63 14.87 18.52 49.23
CA HIS A 63 14.61 17.67 50.38
C HIS A 63 15.19 16.25 50.21
N GLU A 64 15.79 15.72 51.27
CA GLU A 64 16.37 14.38 51.27
C GLU A 64 15.29 13.31 51.41
N ARG A 65 15.20 12.40 50.44
CA ARG A 65 14.20 11.31 50.40
C ARG A 65 14.88 10.01 49.98
N CYS A 66 14.36 8.87 50.44
CA CYS A 66 14.85 7.57 49.98
C CYS A 66 14.24 7.23 48.62
N TYR A 67 14.97 6.48 47.78
CA TYR A 67 14.53 6.11 46.43
C TYR A 67 13.10 5.52 46.37
N SER A 68 12.76 4.63 47.31
CA SER A 68 11.39 4.08 47.43
C SER A 68 10.32 5.13 47.72
N CYS A 69 10.62 6.18 48.49
CA CYS A 69 9.67 7.27 48.78
C CYS A 69 9.54 8.24 47.62
N MET A 70 10.64 8.57 46.94
CA MET A 70 10.64 9.41 45.73
C MET A 70 9.79 8.79 44.62
N PHE A 71 9.90 7.47 44.39
CA PHE A 71 9.11 6.77 43.38
C PHE A 71 7.63 6.54 43.77
N ARG A 72 7.27 6.58 45.07
CA ARG A 72 5.88 6.36 45.51
C ARG A 72 5.00 7.62 45.52
N ASN A 73 5.59 8.79 45.77
CA ASN A 73 4.85 10.05 45.80
C ASN A 73 5.55 11.06 44.88
N GLU A 74 4.90 11.39 43.75
CA GLU A 74 5.37 12.33 42.73
C GLU A 74 5.63 13.74 43.28
N ALA A 75 4.92 14.14 44.33
CA ALA A 75 5.17 15.37 45.08
C ALA A 75 5.87 15.10 46.43
N CYS A 76 6.77 15.99 46.83
CA CYS A 76 7.46 15.89 48.12
C CYS A 76 6.47 16.12 49.30
N PRO A 77 6.27 15.13 50.20
CA PRO A 77 5.33 15.26 51.30
C PRO A 77 5.79 16.25 52.38
N ILE A 78 7.07 16.63 52.40
CA ILE A 78 7.62 17.60 53.34
C ILE A 78 7.24 19.03 52.90
N CYS A 79 7.35 19.33 51.60
CA CYS A 79 6.78 20.55 51.02
C CYS A 79 5.27 20.64 51.24
N ALA A 80 4.54 19.53 51.06
CA ALA A 80 3.10 19.48 51.31
C ALA A 80 2.76 19.81 52.77
N ARG A 81 3.45 19.22 53.76
CA ARG A 81 3.28 19.53 55.19
C ARG A 81 3.60 21.00 55.51
N ASN A 82 4.71 21.53 54.99
CA ASN A 82 5.08 22.93 55.18
C ASN A 82 4.07 23.90 54.55
N SER A 83 3.39 23.51 53.46
CA SER A 83 2.32 24.32 52.85
C SER A 83 1.02 24.35 53.68
N GLN A 84 0.74 23.29 54.46
CA GLN A 84 -0.44 23.23 55.33
C GLN A 84 -0.27 24.06 56.62
N GLY A 85 0.97 24.35 57.03
CA GLY A 85 1.28 25.15 58.23
C GLY A 85 1.01 26.66 58.14
N ARG A 86 0.35 27.16 57.07
CA ARG A 86 0.12 28.61 56.85
C ARG A 86 -1.35 29.04 56.69
N ARG A 87 -2.33 28.19 57.00
CA ARG A 87 -3.77 28.56 57.04
C ARG A 87 -4.52 27.96 58.23
N GLN A 88 -4.22 28.45 59.43
CA GLN A 88 -5.12 28.40 60.59
C GLN A 88 -5.12 29.74 61.32
N VAL A 89 -6.11 30.59 61.03
CA VAL A 89 -6.52 31.71 61.89
C VAL A 89 -8.04 31.80 61.86
N MET A 90 -8.63 31.80 63.07
CA MET A 90 -10.05 31.97 63.39
C MET A 90 -11.05 30.89 62.93
N GLU A 91 -12.13 30.83 63.70
CA GLU A 91 -13.02 29.68 63.92
C GLU A 91 -14.43 30.24 64.24
N ARG A 92 -15.51 29.45 63.99
CA ARG A 92 -16.94 29.77 64.30
C ARG A 92 -17.52 30.90 63.43
N TYR A 93 -18.63 30.74 62.72
CA TYR A 93 -19.96 30.45 63.28
C TYR A 93 -20.91 29.87 62.22
N THR A 94 -21.83 28.99 62.65
CA THR A 94 -23.13 28.74 62.00
C THR A 94 -24.14 29.82 62.48
N PRO A 95 -25.15 30.26 61.69
CA PRO A 95 -26.16 29.37 61.12
C PRO A 95 -26.75 29.75 59.73
N SER A 96 -27.60 28.86 59.20
CA SER A 96 -28.64 29.18 58.20
C SER A 96 -29.81 29.90 58.86
N PRO A 97 -30.55 30.81 58.17
CA PRO A 97 -31.86 30.36 57.65
C PRO A 97 -32.40 31.05 56.36
N GLN A 98 -33.19 30.28 55.61
CA GLN A 98 -34.50 30.64 54.99
C GLN A 98 -34.72 31.86 54.04
N ARG A 99 -35.51 31.58 52.97
CA ARG A 99 -36.49 32.45 52.26
C ARG A 99 -35.96 33.51 51.26
N GLN A 100 -36.45 33.49 49.99
CA GLN A 100 -37.62 34.23 49.41
C GLN A 100 -37.38 35.76 49.31
N ASP A 101 -37.68 36.49 48.23
CA ASP A 101 -38.29 36.16 46.92
C ASP A 101 -38.00 37.25 45.84
N GLN A 102 -38.45 37.02 44.58
CA GLN A 102 -38.80 38.00 43.52
C GLN A 102 -37.75 38.86 42.74
N GLU A 103 -37.71 38.62 41.41
CA GLU A 103 -37.78 39.61 40.28
C GLU A 103 -36.57 40.57 40.04
N TRP A 104 -36.29 41.17 38.85
CA TRP A 104 -37.14 41.79 37.81
C TRP A 104 -36.63 41.62 36.33
N GLN A 105 -37.59 41.45 35.41
CA GLN A 105 -37.73 41.96 34.01
C GLN A 105 -36.60 41.88 32.93
N SER A 106 -36.82 40.98 31.94
CA SER A 106 -37.16 41.22 30.50
C SER A 106 -36.78 42.56 29.79
N PRO A 107 -36.41 42.56 28.48
CA PRO A 107 -37.42 42.48 27.39
C PRO A 107 -37.06 41.85 26.00
N MET A 108 -38.06 41.13 25.44
CA MET A 108 -38.52 41.02 24.01
C MET A 108 -37.58 40.47 22.89
N ARG A 109 -37.97 39.60 21.91
CA ARG A 109 -39.20 39.37 21.07
C ARG A 109 -39.32 40.33 19.85
N LEU A 110 -39.79 39.97 18.63
CA LEU A 110 -40.38 38.78 17.95
C LEU A 110 -40.17 38.97 16.39
N PRO A 111 -40.83 38.34 15.35
CA PRO A 111 -41.99 37.41 15.30
C PRO A 111 -41.92 36.14 14.38
N LYS A 112 -42.96 35.29 14.48
CA LYS A 112 -43.50 34.33 13.47
C LYS A 112 -45.04 34.37 13.53
N PRO A 113 -45.78 34.16 12.43
CA PRO A 113 -46.84 33.12 12.38
C PRO A 113 -47.06 32.50 10.96
N PRO A 114 -47.97 31.52 10.71
CA PRO A 114 -48.80 30.62 11.56
C PRO A 114 -48.28 29.13 11.48
N LYS A 115 -48.90 27.99 11.87
CA LYS A 115 -50.16 27.50 12.53
C LYS A 115 -51.46 27.19 11.72
N GLN A 116 -51.79 25.89 11.52
CA GLN A 116 -53.09 25.16 11.80
C GLN A 116 -53.31 23.92 10.88
N PRO A 117 -54.17 22.91 11.21
CA PRO A 117 -54.45 22.28 12.53
C PRO A 117 -54.69 20.73 12.51
N THR A 118 -54.95 20.11 13.69
CA THR A 118 -55.49 18.72 13.93
C THR A 118 -54.61 17.52 13.50
N ASN A 119 -54.54 16.32 14.12
CA ASN A 119 -55.06 15.68 15.36
C ASN A 119 -54.21 14.37 15.59
N LEU A 120 -54.21 13.58 16.69
CA LEU A 120 -54.95 13.57 17.98
C LEU A 120 -54.14 12.84 19.11
N ALA A 121 -54.84 12.49 20.20
CA ALA A 121 -54.53 11.81 21.47
C ALA A 121 -54.47 10.25 21.38
N GLN A 122 -54.07 9.42 22.37
CA GLN A 122 -53.54 9.53 23.78
C GLN A 122 -52.97 8.13 24.20
N SER A 123 -52.50 7.76 25.41
CA SER A 123 -52.28 8.34 26.77
C SER A 123 -51.34 7.42 27.59
N CYS A 124 -50.82 7.88 28.76
CA CYS A 124 -49.97 7.09 29.68
C CYS A 124 -50.48 7.11 31.14
N PRO A 125 -49.96 6.23 32.03
CA PRO A 125 -49.87 6.53 33.47
C PRO A 125 -48.48 6.23 34.12
N THR A 126 -48.25 6.81 35.30
CA THR A 126 -47.03 6.73 36.16
C THR A 126 -47.39 7.22 37.58
N PRO A 127 -46.56 7.09 38.66
CA PRO A 127 -45.46 6.17 38.99
C PRO A 127 -45.76 5.39 40.32
N PRO A 128 -44.79 4.87 41.13
CA PRO A 128 -44.01 5.71 42.08
C PRO A 128 -42.57 5.22 42.42
N HIS A 129 -41.80 6.04 43.17
CA HIS A 129 -40.48 5.69 43.71
C HIS A 129 -40.54 5.03 45.11
N THR A 130 -39.67 4.05 45.38
CA THR A 130 -39.17 3.73 46.75
C THR A 130 -37.64 3.52 46.76
N ARG A 131 -37.05 3.03 47.87
CA ARG A 131 -35.69 3.40 48.30
C ARG A 131 -34.84 2.23 48.86
N ARG A 132 -33.52 2.42 48.72
CA ARG A 132 -32.38 1.94 49.57
C ARG A 132 -31.78 0.54 49.34
N ARG A 133 -30.47 0.51 49.62
CA ARG A 133 -29.57 -0.64 49.73
C ARG A 133 -29.87 -1.44 51.01
N PHE A 134 -29.55 -2.73 51.02
CA PHE A 134 -28.68 -3.33 52.06
C PHE A 134 -27.97 -4.59 51.55
N PHE A 135 -26.88 -4.98 52.21
CA PHE A 135 -26.12 -6.22 51.95
C PHE A 135 -26.80 -7.43 52.62
N LEU A 136 -26.54 -8.65 52.11
CA LEU A 136 -26.03 -9.76 52.92
C LEU A 136 -25.36 -10.84 52.02
N SER A 137 -24.67 -11.78 52.68
CA SER A 137 -23.92 -12.93 52.12
C SER A 137 -24.74 -14.25 52.35
N PRO A 138 -24.29 -15.52 52.11
CA PRO A 138 -22.91 -16.01 51.84
C PRO A 138 -22.72 -17.25 50.90
N LYS A 139 -21.44 -17.56 50.66
CA LYS A 139 -20.78 -18.90 50.50
C LYS A 139 -21.62 -20.16 50.19
N SER A 140 -21.36 -20.81 49.05
CA SER A 140 -21.30 -22.28 48.82
C SER A 140 -21.05 -22.57 47.32
N LEU A 141 -20.52 -23.72 46.83
CA LEU A 141 -19.76 -24.82 47.46
C LEU A 141 -18.77 -25.44 46.43
N ARG A 142 -18.08 -26.52 46.84
CA ARG A 142 -16.88 -27.14 46.25
C ARG A 142 -17.06 -27.87 44.89
N SER A 143 -15.97 -27.85 44.13
CA SER A 143 -15.24 -28.97 43.45
C SER A 143 -15.55 -30.43 43.92
N PRO A 144 -15.14 -31.55 43.23
CA PRO A 144 -13.82 -31.74 42.58
C PRO A 144 -13.64 -32.78 41.42
N PHE A 145 -12.37 -32.96 41.01
CA PHE A 145 -11.79 -34.02 40.13
C PHE A 145 -12.15 -34.01 38.62
N GLY A 146 -11.30 -34.53 37.72
CA GLY A 146 -9.97 -35.15 37.94
C GLY A 146 -9.14 -35.38 36.66
N GLN A 147 -7.82 -35.28 36.77
CA GLN A 147 -6.83 -35.40 35.68
C GLN A 147 -6.73 -36.83 35.10
N ARG A 148 -6.42 -36.97 33.79
CA ARG A 148 -5.11 -37.49 33.26
C ARG A 148 -5.15 -37.97 31.81
N ALA A 149 -4.21 -37.48 31.00
CA ALA A 149 -3.44 -38.25 29.99
C ALA A 149 -2.16 -37.45 29.63
N SER A 150 -1.10 -38.11 29.12
CA SER A 150 0.18 -37.45 28.78
C SER A 150 1.09 -38.33 27.91
N ARG A 151 2.21 -37.73 27.44
CA ARG A 151 3.42 -38.26 26.74
C ARG A 151 3.60 -37.69 25.32
N HIS A 152 4.80 -37.45 24.79
CA HIS A 152 6.19 -37.51 25.34
C HIS A 152 7.02 -36.45 24.56
N SER A 153 8.30 -36.13 24.84
CA SER A 153 9.33 -36.65 25.78
C SER A 153 10.09 -35.42 26.40
N HIS A 154 11.33 -35.35 26.89
CA HIS A 154 12.57 -36.17 26.91
C HIS A 154 13.34 -35.96 28.24
N GLU A 155 14.56 -36.49 28.30
CA GLU A 155 15.61 -36.35 29.33
C GLU A 155 15.89 -34.91 29.87
N ALA A 156 16.45 -34.71 31.09
CA ALA A 156 17.00 -35.67 32.08
C ALA A 156 16.93 -35.16 33.55
N HIS A 157 16.79 -36.10 34.50
CA HIS A 157 17.39 -36.25 35.86
C HIS A 157 17.77 -35.05 36.80
N VAL A 158 17.90 -35.16 38.14
CA VAL A 158 17.35 -35.96 39.29
C VAL A 158 18.24 -35.67 40.55
N PRO A 159 17.84 -35.84 41.85
CA PRO A 159 16.51 -35.89 42.50
C PRO A 159 16.36 -35.06 43.83
N LEU A 160 15.16 -35.12 44.44
CA LEU A 160 14.84 -35.20 45.89
C LEU A 160 15.13 -34.09 46.96
N SER A 161 14.08 -33.88 47.78
CA SER A 161 14.03 -33.57 49.24
C SER A 161 13.83 -32.12 49.73
N GLY A 162 13.00 -31.95 50.79
CA GLY A 162 12.85 -30.70 51.59
C GLY A 162 11.41 -30.17 51.78
N LEU A 163 10.84 -30.35 52.98
CA LEU A 163 9.65 -29.69 53.58
C LEU A 163 10.01 -29.37 55.06
N PRO A 164 9.24 -28.60 55.88
CA PRO A 164 7.96 -27.88 55.66
C PRO A 164 8.00 -26.39 56.14
N GLU A 165 6.82 -25.82 56.50
CA GLU A 165 6.59 -24.66 57.42
C GLU A 165 7.08 -23.25 57.01
N GLU A 166 6.54 -22.14 57.55
CA GLU A 166 5.12 -21.75 57.75
C GLU A 166 5.04 -20.19 57.85
N GLY A 167 3.84 -19.60 57.87
CA GLY A 167 3.64 -18.19 58.27
C GLY A 167 3.20 -17.19 57.17
N PRO A 168 2.59 -16.05 57.55
CA PRO A 168 1.54 -15.44 56.72
C PRO A 168 1.95 -14.22 55.87
N ARG A 169 1.26 -14.05 54.73
CA ARG A 169 1.29 -12.81 53.93
C ARG A 169 -0.06 -12.09 53.97
N THR A 170 -0.09 -10.85 54.44
CA THR A 170 -1.23 -9.94 54.28
C THR A 170 -1.19 -9.28 52.90
N ALA A 171 -2.15 -9.61 52.04
CA ALA A 171 -2.21 -9.12 50.66
C ALA A 171 -3.48 -8.28 50.42
N ALA A 172 -3.37 -6.95 50.59
CA ALA A 172 -4.38 -6.01 50.13
C ALA A 172 -4.08 -5.58 48.67
N TRP A 173 -5.11 -5.51 47.84
CA TRP A 173 -5.01 -5.12 46.42
C TRP A 173 -4.81 -3.60 46.25
N PRO A 174 -4.21 -3.16 45.14
CA PRO A 174 -4.85 -2.06 44.41
C PRO A 174 -4.81 -2.16 42.87
N SER A 175 -5.94 -1.80 42.25
CA SER A 175 -6.10 -1.20 40.90
C SER A 175 -5.13 -1.60 39.76
N LEU A 176 -5.59 -2.47 38.85
CA LEU A 176 -4.99 -2.71 37.52
C LEU A 176 -6.04 -2.63 36.39
N VAL A 177 -6.56 -1.42 36.13
CA VAL A 177 -7.44 -1.15 34.96
C VAL A 177 -6.94 0.01 34.09
N PHE A 178 -6.17 0.96 34.63
CA PHE A 178 -5.73 2.16 33.88
C PHE A 178 -4.35 2.09 33.21
N ASN A 179 -3.56 1.04 33.42
CA ASN A 179 -2.13 1.02 33.04
C ASN A 179 -1.77 0.40 31.67
N LYS A 180 -2.75 0.04 30.81
CA LYS A 180 -2.44 -0.46 29.44
C LYS A 180 -2.34 0.63 28.35
N ILE A 181 -2.75 1.86 28.63
CA ILE A 181 -2.85 2.95 27.62
C ILE A 181 -1.48 3.49 27.15
N ARG A 182 -0.38 3.24 27.88
CA ARG A 182 0.98 3.57 27.41
C ARG A 182 1.57 2.58 26.40
N SER A 183 0.95 1.41 26.19
CA SER A 183 1.61 0.27 25.51
C SER A 183 1.60 0.31 23.96
N LEU A 184 0.82 1.19 23.33
CA LEU A 184 0.67 1.23 21.86
C LEU A 184 1.45 2.36 21.15
N TRP A 185 2.17 3.18 21.92
CA TRP A 185 3.20 4.09 21.37
C TRP A 185 4.60 3.47 21.35
N SER A 186 4.77 2.27 21.94
CA SER A 186 6.04 1.55 22.10
C SER A 186 5.94 0.04 21.81
N ALA A 187 4.92 -0.38 21.04
CA ALA A 187 4.74 -1.78 20.66
C ALA A 187 5.67 -2.15 19.49
N HIS A 188 6.79 -2.83 19.78
CA HIS A 188 7.58 -3.50 18.76
C HIS A 188 6.78 -4.64 18.11
N SER A 189 6.55 -4.57 16.81
CA SER A 189 6.23 -5.74 15.99
C SER A 189 7.54 -6.46 15.62
N SER A 190 7.56 -7.79 15.75
CA SER A 190 8.74 -8.61 15.44
C SER A 190 8.89 -8.82 13.93
N VAL A 191 9.46 -7.82 13.26
CA VAL A 191 9.75 -7.79 11.82
C VAL A 191 11.24 -7.42 11.65
N PRO A 192 12.00 -8.02 10.71
CA PRO A 192 13.40 -7.67 10.51
C PRO A 192 13.61 -6.17 10.20
N GLN A 193 14.74 -5.63 10.65
CA GLN A 193 15.01 -4.20 10.76
C GLN A 193 15.00 -3.45 9.41
N GLY A 194 13.89 -2.78 9.11
CA GLY A 194 13.78 -1.81 8.00
C GLY A 194 14.12 -0.38 8.46
N LEU A 195 14.92 0.34 7.68
CA LEU A 195 15.60 1.59 8.09
C LEU A 195 14.69 2.81 8.41
N ASN A 196 13.36 2.69 8.24
CA ASN A 196 12.42 3.78 8.53
C ASN A 196 11.90 3.79 9.98
N GLN A 197 12.18 2.76 10.79
CA GLN A 197 11.98 2.84 12.24
C GLN A 197 13.22 3.46 12.88
N LEU A 198 13.18 4.78 13.08
CA LEU A 198 14.07 5.44 14.03
C LEU A 198 13.88 4.80 15.40
N THR A 199 14.98 4.35 16.02
CA THR A 199 15.00 3.92 17.41
C THR A 199 14.72 5.10 18.34
N ASP A 200 14.03 4.83 19.46
CA ASP A 200 13.81 5.81 20.53
C ASP A 200 15.10 6.03 21.34
N ASP A 201 16.13 6.59 20.71
CA ASP A 201 17.37 6.98 21.38
C ASP A 201 17.23 8.36 22.03
N GLU A 202 17.32 8.39 23.36
CA GLU A 202 17.28 9.62 24.15
C GLU A 202 18.51 10.51 23.88
N GLY A 203 18.34 11.83 23.96
CA GLY A 203 19.43 12.78 23.80
C GLY A 203 20.53 12.58 24.84
N GLY A 204 21.66 12.02 24.43
CA GLY A 204 22.69 11.49 25.34
C GLY A 204 23.38 12.55 26.22
N HIS A 205 23.31 12.35 27.55
CA HIS A 205 24.24 12.98 28.48
C HIS A 205 25.60 12.25 28.45
N ILE A 206 26.52 12.73 27.62
CA ILE A 206 27.89 12.20 27.54
C ILE A 206 28.64 12.46 28.86
N LYS A 207 29.04 11.38 29.54
CA LYS A 207 30.13 11.42 30.52
C LYS A 207 31.45 11.15 29.81
N GLN A 208 32.47 11.95 30.07
CA GLN A 208 33.80 11.75 29.51
C GLN A 208 34.50 10.56 30.18
N GLY A 209 35.13 9.71 29.35
CA GLY A 209 36.14 8.73 29.72
C GLY A 209 37.44 9.00 28.95
N TYR A 210 38.58 8.54 29.46
CA TYR A 210 39.90 8.91 28.95
C TYR A 210 40.44 7.97 27.86
N GLU A 211 41.14 8.57 26.89
CA GLU A 211 42.11 7.95 25.96
C GLU A 211 41.57 6.94 24.91
N SER A 212 42.19 6.77 23.74
CA SER A 212 43.58 7.07 23.34
C SER A 212 43.75 7.89 22.05
N ARG A 213 44.96 8.43 21.85
CA ARG A 213 45.33 9.37 20.76
C ARG A 213 45.55 8.68 19.41
N ARG A 214 44.81 9.07 18.35
CA ARG A 214 45.34 8.96 16.96
C ARG A 214 44.78 9.86 15.85
N GLN A 215 43.90 10.83 16.10
CA GLN A 215 43.39 11.76 15.08
C GLN A 215 43.43 13.23 15.56
N ASN A 216 44.31 14.05 14.97
CA ASN A 216 44.27 15.53 14.99
C ASN A 216 45.42 16.16 14.13
N ASP A 217 45.56 15.77 12.86
CA ASP A 217 46.66 16.22 11.96
C ASP A 217 46.16 16.98 10.70
N LEU A 218 44.84 17.21 10.60
CA LEU A 218 44.18 17.83 9.43
C LEU A 218 43.80 19.30 9.69
N TYR A 219 43.17 19.58 10.84
CA TYR A 219 42.73 20.94 11.22
C TYR A 219 43.87 21.97 11.34
N MET A 220 45.08 21.54 11.77
CA MET A 220 46.24 22.45 11.85
C MET A 220 46.89 22.78 10.50
N ARG A 221 46.63 22.04 9.42
CA ARG A 221 47.29 22.29 8.12
C ARG A 221 46.56 23.28 7.21
N LEU A 222 45.23 23.35 7.28
CA LEU A 222 44.46 24.29 6.46
C LEU A 222 44.66 25.76 6.89
N GLY A 223 44.96 26.02 8.16
CA GLY A 223 45.26 27.37 8.67
C GLY A 223 46.60 27.97 8.20
N LEU A 224 47.44 27.22 7.49
CA LEU A 224 48.77 27.65 7.03
C LEU A 224 48.86 27.93 5.52
N LEU A 225 47.74 27.80 4.79
CA LEU A 225 47.69 27.98 3.32
C LEU A 225 46.98 29.26 2.85
N LEU A 226 46.43 30.05 3.77
CA LEU A 226 45.94 31.42 3.52
C LEU A 226 46.95 32.40 4.15
N GLY A 227 47.83 32.96 3.32
CA GLY A 227 49.04 33.66 3.78
C GLY A 227 48.80 35.01 4.44
N GLU A 228 49.55 35.29 5.53
CA GLU A 228 49.65 36.65 6.09
C GLU A 228 50.26 37.63 5.06
N ARG A 229 49.64 38.81 4.93
CA ARG A 229 50.35 40.05 4.57
C ARG A 229 50.02 41.14 5.58
N ARG A 230 51.00 41.51 6.41
CA ARG A 230 50.90 42.64 7.35
C ARG A 230 51.24 43.94 6.62
N GLY A 231 50.43 44.99 6.80
CA GLY A 231 50.61 46.26 6.07
C GLY A 231 49.77 47.42 6.61
N ALA A 232 50.17 47.98 7.75
CA ALA A 232 49.88 49.31 8.31
C ALA A 232 48.51 50.02 8.06
N ARG A 233 47.87 50.38 9.19
CA ARG A 233 46.83 51.41 9.41
C ARG A 233 46.76 52.56 8.39
N ASN A 234 45.53 52.94 7.99
CA ASN A 234 44.96 54.23 8.43
C ASN A 234 43.42 54.33 8.28
N LYS A 235 42.83 55.48 8.64
CA LYS A 235 41.39 55.69 8.88
C LYS A 235 40.60 56.24 7.67
N ALA A 236 39.35 55.78 7.60
CA ALA A 236 38.10 56.53 7.30
C ALA A 236 37.77 57.07 5.88
N ARG A 237 36.59 56.61 5.44
CA ARG A 237 35.46 57.34 4.81
C ARG A 237 35.44 57.65 3.30
N ASP A 238 34.17 57.69 2.85
CA ASP A 238 33.55 58.38 1.71
C ASP A 238 33.82 57.91 0.26
N SER A 239 32.90 57.07 -0.22
CA SER A 239 31.97 57.32 -1.36
C SER A 239 32.46 57.53 -2.82
N CYS A 240 31.54 57.15 -3.74
CA CYS A 240 31.36 57.60 -5.14
C CYS A 240 32.06 56.85 -6.31
N THR A 241 31.22 56.09 -7.04
CA THR A 241 31.01 56.11 -8.52
C THR A 241 32.16 55.87 -9.53
N SER A 242 32.08 54.70 -10.20
CA SER A 242 32.16 54.47 -11.66
C SER A 242 33.25 55.12 -12.56
N LEU A 243 33.92 54.29 -13.37
CA LEU A 243 33.77 54.24 -14.85
C LEU A 243 34.51 53.01 -15.46
N ALA A 244 34.51 52.84 -16.79
CA ALA A 244 34.82 51.57 -17.47
C ALA A 244 35.83 51.66 -18.66
N SER A 245 36.52 50.55 -18.94
CA SER A 245 37.12 50.11 -20.24
C SER A 245 37.39 48.59 -20.11
N LEU A 246 37.15 47.69 -21.08
CA LEU A 246 37.81 47.47 -22.39
C LEU A 246 39.33 47.20 -22.26
N ASP A 247 39.94 46.17 -22.89
CA ASP A 247 39.54 45.37 -24.07
C ASP A 247 39.86 43.86 -23.97
N ALA A 248 39.17 43.03 -24.77
CA ALA A 248 39.71 41.81 -25.40
C ALA A 248 38.78 41.31 -26.52
N HIS A 249 39.30 41.11 -27.73
CA HIS A 249 38.48 40.69 -28.88
C HIS A 249 38.23 39.19 -28.96
N THR A 250 36.98 38.89 -29.32
CA THR A 250 36.49 37.67 -29.96
C THR A 250 37.34 37.15 -31.12
N LEU A 251 37.45 35.82 -31.23
CA LEU A 251 37.28 35.11 -32.51
C LEU A 251 36.66 33.73 -32.22
N ALA A 252 35.90 33.19 -33.17
CA ALA A 252 35.00 32.06 -32.94
C ALA A 252 35.29 30.85 -33.83
N SER A 253 34.86 29.67 -33.38
CA SER A 253 34.53 28.54 -34.24
C SER A 253 33.23 27.90 -33.75
N HIS A 254 32.34 27.53 -34.67
CA HIS A 254 31.01 27.00 -34.36
C HIS A 254 31.02 25.48 -34.20
N ASN A 255 30.10 24.95 -33.41
CA ASN A 255 29.15 23.91 -33.86
C ASN A 255 28.00 23.76 -32.84
N THR A 256 26.81 23.40 -33.32
CA THR A 256 25.55 23.50 -32.57
C THR A 256 24.61 22.32 -32.83
N SER A 257 24.10 21.68 -31.78
CA SER A 257 22.94 20.77 -31.88
C SER A 257 22.24 20.60 -30.50
N PRO A 258 20.89 20.59 -30.43
CA PRO A 258 20.13 20.39 -29.19
C PRO A 258 19.64 18.93 -29.00
N VAL A 259 19.30 18.54 -27.76
CA VAL A 259 18.81 17.19 -27.43
C VAL A 259 17.58 17.25 -26.51
N SER A 260 16.42 16.79 -26.99
CA SER A 260 15.19 16.60 -26.18
C SER A 260 14.14 15.73 -26.88
N THR A 261 13.35 15.01 -26.08
CA THR A 261 12.08 14.32 -26.39
C THR A 261 11.21 14.46 -25.13
N LEU A 262 9.92 14.80 -25.15
CA LEU A 262 8.98 15.07 -26.24
C LEU A 262 8.71 13.91 -27.20
N THR A 263 7.53 13.30 -27.00
CA THR A 263 6.80 12.50 -27.98
C THR A 263 6.34 13.37 -29.15
N GLY A 264 6.18 12.78 -30.34
CA GLY A 264 6.10 13.52 -31.60
C GLY A 264 4.79 14.27 -31.86
N SER A 265 4.89 15.58 -32.09
CA SER A 265 4.05 16.38 -33.01
C SER A 265 4.72 17.75 -33.16
N SER A 266 5.20 18.08 -34.36
CA SER A 266 6.05 19.27 -34.57
C SER A 266 5.72 20.02 -35.85
N GLU A 267 5.23 21.24 -35.70
CA GLU A 267 5.40 22.32 -36.67
C GLU A 267 6.10 23.48 -35.92
N VAL A 268 7.22 23.96 -36.45
CA VAL A 268 8.01 25.06 -35.87
C VAL A 268 8.53 25.93 -37.01
N GLU A 269 8.01 27.15 -37.14
CA GLU A 269 8.70 28.21 -37.86
C GLU A 269 9.67 28.94 -36.91
N ALA A 270 10.85 29.32 -37.41
CA ALA A 270 11.91 29.90 -36.59
C ALA A 270 11.81 31.43 -36.50
N ALA A 271 12.08 31.96 -35.31
CA ALA A 271 12.28 33.39 -35.08
C ALA A 271 13.69 33.65 -34.49
N THR A 272 14.26 34.82 -34.79
CA THR A 272 15.66 35.17 -34.52
C THR A 272 15.96 35.48 -33.04
N PRO A 273 17.19 35.20 -32.56
CA PRO A 273 17.56 35.45 -31.17
C PRO A 273 17.76 36.94 -30.86
N LEU A 274 17.20 37.38 -29.73
CA LEU A 274 17.64 38.56 -28.98
C LEU A 274 18.15 38.09 -27.60
N GLY A 275 18.97 38.92 -26.95
CA GLY A 275 19.95 38.43 -25.98
C GLY A 275 19.56 38.52 -24.50
N ARG A 276 19.99 37.49 -23.76
CA ARG A 276 20.55 37.60 -22.39
C ARG A 276 19.64 38.26 -21.34
N ASP A 277 18.55 37.59 -20.99
CA ASP A 277 17.75 37.96 -19.81
C ASP A 277 18.47 37.63 -18.49
N SER A 278 18.19 38.47 -17.49
CA SER A 278 18.76 38.43 -16.13
C SER A 278 17.70 37.94 -15.13
N LEU A 279 18.13 37.34 -14.02
CA LEU A 279 17.26 36.92 -12.92
C LEU A 279 16.53 38.10 -12.22
N GLY A 280 16.93 39.34 -12.46
CA GLY A 280 16.42 40.54 -11.78
C GLY A 280 15.19 41.22 -12.41
N SER A 281 14.15 40.48 -12.83
CA SER A 281 12.92 41.09 -13.39
C SER A 281 11.63 40.29 -13.15
N LEU A 282 11.16 40.26 -11.89
CA LEU A 282 9.79 39.87 -11.52
C LEU A 282 9.07 40.90 -10.61
N ALA A 283 9.69 42.05 -10.33
CA ALA A 283 9.21 43.04 -9.36
C ALA A 283 8.31 44.13 -9.98
N SER A 284 7.11 43.77 -10.47
CA SER A 284 6.13 44.77 -10.94
C SER A 284 4.65 44.34 -10.83
N MET A 285 4.19 44.03 -9.62
CA MET A 285 2.75 43.97 -9.27
C MET A 285 2.48 44.82 -8.03
N SER A 286 1.94 46.02 -8.24
CA SER A 286 1.66 46.99 -7.17
C SER A 286 0.45 46.60 -6.32
N LEU A 287 0.56 46.78 -5.00
CA LEU A 287 -0.53 46.59 -4.06
C LEU A 287 -1.50 47.79 -4.06
N SER A 288 -2.79 47.54 -4.26
CA SER A 288 -3.86 48.47 -3.93
C SER A 288 -5.08 47.70 -3.43
N ALA A 289 -5.50 47.93 -2.19
CA ALA A 289 -6.55 47.15 -1.52
C ALA A 289 -7.90 47.89 -1.51
N ALA A 290 -8.95 47.28 -2.09
CA ALA A 290 -10.35 47.61 -1.82
C ALA A 290 -11.30 46.48 -2.25
N SER A 291 -11.97 45.86 -1.27
CA SER A 291 -13.34 45.30 -1.31
C SER A 291 -13.80 44.29 -2.39
N ASN A 292 -14.40 43.20 -1.90
CA ASN A 292 -15.55 42.46 -2.45
C ASN A 292 -15.35 41.44 -3.61
N CYS A 293 -14.93 40.24 -3.21
CA CYS A 293 -15.62 38.96 -3.47
C CYS A 293 -16.50 38.80 -4.73
N SER A 294 -15.94 38.19 -5.77
CA SER A 294 -16.53 37.01 -6.43
C SER A 294 -15.44 36.24 -7.18
N SER A 295 -15.49 34.92 -7.17
CA SER A 295 -14.37 34.05 -7.55
C SER A 295 -14.43 33.58 -9.01
N SER A 296 -13.28 33.58 -9.70
CA SER A 296 -12.89 32.51 -10.64
C SER A 296 -11.48 32.72 -11.22
N SER A 297 -10.82 31.60 -11.57
CA SER A 297 -9.56 31.50 -12.32
C SER A 297 -8.24 31.86 -11.59
N PRO A 298 -7.08 31.32 -12.03
CA PRO A 298 -6.86 30.22 -12.98
C PRO A 298 -6.43 28.91 -12.28
N GLY A 299 -6.62 27.76 -12.95
CA GLY A 299 -6.27 26.45 -12.39
C GLY A 299 -4.76 26.17 -12.39
N SER A 300 -4.23 25.72 -11.24
CA SER A 300 -2.87 25.17 -11.16
C SER A 300 -2.73 23.93 -12.07
N ARG A 301 -1.65 23.85 -12.85
CA ARG A 301 -1.40 22.70 -13.74
C ARG A 301 -0.91 21.51 -12.91
N ARG A 302 -1.53 20.35 -13.13
CA ARG A 302 -1.27 19.10 -12.41
C ARG A 302 0.15 18.61 -12.72
N HIS A 303 1.00 18.50 -11.70
CA HIS A 303 2.23 17.70 -11.75
C HIS A 303 1.90 16.30 -11.24
N SER A 304 2.26 15.27 -12.02
CA SER A 304 1.56 13.97 -12.10
C SER A 304 0.10 14.09 -12.58
N VAL A 305 -0.39 13.11 -13.35
CA VAL A 305 -1.78 13.06 -13.83
C VAL A 305 -2.42 11.70 -13.52
N ASN A 306 -2.31 11.32 -12.24
CA ASN A 306 -2.97 10.15 -11.65
C ASN A 306 -4.16 10.60 -10.80
N ALA A 307 -5.13 11.26 -11.44
CA ALA A 307 -6.30 11.84 -10.77
C ALA A 307 -7.60 11.16 -11.23
N LEU A 308 -8.09 10.28 -10.37
CA LEU A 308 -9.38 9.61 -10.46
C LEU A 308 -10.51 10.64 -10.52
N GLN A 309 -11.48 10.47 -11.42
CA GLN A 309 -12.75 11.21 -11.38
C GLN A 309 -13.90 10.30 -11.78
N SER A 310 -14.99 10.34 -11.02
CA SER A 310 -16.15 9.46 -11.19
C SER A 310 -17.04 9.93 -12.36
N GLY A 311 -16.99 9.17 -13.46
CA GLY A 311 -17.94 9.33 -14.57
C GLY A 311 -19.33 8.84 -14.15
N ARG A 312 -20.27 9.77 -13.97
CA ARG A 312 -21.69 9.42 -13.81
C ARG A 312 -22.21 8.76 -15.09
N SER A 313 -22.91 7.63 -14.94
CA SER A 313 -23.87 7.16 -15.93
C SER A 313 -25.23 7.85 -15.70
N GLU A 314 -26.21 7.55 -16.56
CA GLU A 314 -27.56 8.15 -16.64
C GLU A 314 -27.53 9.61 -17.19
N GLU A 315 -28.34 10.00 -18.19
CA GLU A 315 -29.41 9.27 -18.90
C GLU A 315 -29.72 9.89 -20.30
N LEU A 316 -30.80 9.42 -20.94
CA LEU A 316 -31.58 10.06 -22.01
C LEU A 316 -31.08 10.03 -23.47
N THR A 317 -31.30 8.86 -24.07
CA THR A 317 -32.02 8.67 -25.35
C THR A 317 -32.75 9.92 -25.91
N ARG A 318 -32.38 10.35 -27.12
CA ARG A 318 -33.29 11.00 -28.12
C ARG A 318 -32.65 11.06 -29.51
N MET A 319 -33.22 10.34 -30.47
CA MET A 319 -32.95 10.52 -31.90
C MET A 319 -33.97 11.50 -32.50
N SER A 320 -33.53 12.44 -33.36
CA SER A 320 -34.10 12.68 -34.70
C SER A 320 -33.83 14.10 -35.26
N SER A 321 -33.51 14.17 -36.56
CA SER A 321 -33.65 15.33 -37.47
C SER A 321 -32.75 16.58 -37.30
N GLY A 322 -32.55 17.33 -38.40
CA GLY A 322 -32.04 18.71 -38.37
C GLY A 322 -30.78 19.02 -39.21
N PHE A 323 -30.93 19.24 -40.53
CA PHE A 323 -29.85 19.71 -41.41
C PHE A 323 -29.42 21.17 -41.13
N PHE A 324 -28.14 21.51 -41.36
CA PHE A 324 -27.61 22.60 -42.25
C PHE A 324 -26.07 22.74 -42.00
N LYS A 325 -25.15 22.35 -42.91
CA LYS A 325 -24.60 23.14 -44.04
C LYS A 325 -24.26 24.59 -43.62
N THR A 326 -23.02 25.11 -43.59
CA THR A 326 -21.80 25.01 -44.46
C THR A 326 -20.62 25.74 -43.74
N ARG A 327 -19.37 25.93 -44.21
CA ARG A 327 -18.69 25.83 -45.54
C ARG A 327 -17.16 25.62 -45.33
N LYS A 328 -16.44 25.06 -46.32
CA LYS A 328 -14.95 24.97 -46.36
C LYS A 328 -14.36 25.87 -47.45
N THR A 329 -13.18 26.46 -47.21
CA THR A 329 -12.12 26.86 -48.19
C THR A 329 -10.84 27.22 -47.41
N ALA A 330 -9.59 26.77 -47.61
CA ALA A 330 -8.88 25.96 -48.63
C ALA A 330 -8.03 26.72 -49.69
N ALA A 331 -6.70 26.75 -49.50
CA ALA A 331 -5.60 26.77 -50.50
C ALA A 331 -4.27 26.52 -49.75
N ARG A 332 -3.31 25.63 -50.09
CA ARG A 332 -2.64 25.20 -51.35
C ARG A 332 -1.55 26.15 -51.90
N ARG A 333 -0.29 25.75 -51.72
CA ARG A 333 0.93 25.87 -52.58
C ARG A 333 1.98 24.94 -51.94
N SER A 334 2.58 23.88 -52.50
CA SER A 334 2.92 23.43 -53.86
C SER A 334 4.28 23.88 -54.42
N ALA A 335 5.33 23.14 -54.07
CA ALA A 335 6.57 22.95 -54.84
C ALA A 335 7.02 21.49 -54.65
N ARG A 336 6.90 20.60 -55.64
CA ARG A 336 7.85 20.34 -56.74
C ARG A 336 9.22 19.79 -56.27
N VAL A 337 9.30 18.46 -56.21
CA VAL A 337 10.53 17.70 -56.50
C VAL A 337 10.25 16.86 -57.76
N SER A 338 11.24 16.69 -58.62
CA SER A 338 11.12 15.99 -59.90
C SER A 338 11.45 14.51 -59.76
N SER A 339 10.49 13.62 -59.99
CA SER A 339 10.76 12.20 -60.25
C SER A 339 10.83 11.94 -61.77
N LYS A 340 11.88 11.24 -62.21
CA LYS A 340 11.82 10.45 -63.45
C LYS A 340 11.13 9.12 -63.14
N GLN A 341 10.45 8.55 -64.13
CA GLN A 341 9.50 7.46 -63.93
C GLN A 341 10.16 6.07 -63.91
N SER A 342 9.65 5.21 -63.04
CA SER A 342 9.35 3.81 -63.38
C SER A 342 8.09 3.35 -62.62
N SER A 343 7.34 2.42 -63.20
CA SER A 343 6.08 1.85 -62.68
C SER A 343 6.34 0.65 -61.74
N SER A 344 5.41 0.11 -60.97
CA SER A 344 3.93 0.23 -60.93
C SER A 344 3.32 -0.08 -59.55
N SER A 345 2.12 0.47 -59.30
CA SER A 345 1.03 -0.07 -58.43
C SER A 345 1.34 -0.55 -57.00
N SER A 346 0.86 0.22 -56.00
CA SER A 346 0.50 -0.28 -54.68
C SER A 346 -0.75 0.47 -54.14
N GLU A 347 -1.54 -0.18 -53.29
CA GLU A 347 -2.85 0.35 -52.85
C GLU A 347 -2.73 1.31 -51.65
N ILE A 348 -3.47 2.43 -51.70
CA ILE A 348 -3.52 3.40 -50.60
C ILE A 348 -4.49 2.92 -49.52
N LYS A 349 -3.97 2.20 -48.51
CA LYS A 349 -4.72 1.91 -47.28
C LYS A 349 -5.08 3.22 -46.56
N LYS A 350 -6.36 3.37 -46.20
CA LYS A 350 -6.87 4.53 -45.45
C LYS A 350 -6.51 4.38 -43.98
N VAL A 351 -5.83 5.37 -43.41
CA VAL A 351 -5.55 5.41 -41.96
C VAL A 351 -6.83 5.77 -41.21
N HIS A 352 -7.31 4.86 -40.37
CA HIS A 352 -8.33 5.14 -39.36
C HIS A 352 -7.66 5.69 -38.09
N PRO A 353 -8.30 6.60 -37.32
CA PRO A 353 -7.76 7.05 -36.05
C PRO A 353 -7.75 5.89 -35.05
N THR A 354 -6.59 5.59 -34.48
CA THR A 354 -6.45 4.52 -33.47
C THR A 354 -7.08 4.92 -32.14
N PRO A 355 -7.75 4.00 -31.43
CA PRO A 355 -8.26 4.27 -30.08
C PRO A 355 -7.10 4.57 -29.11
N GLN A 356 -7.29 5.58 -28.27
CA GLN A 356 -6.33 5.96 -27.24
C GLN A 356 -6.52 5.09 -25.99
N LEU A 357 -5.42 4.52 -25.48
CA LEU A 357 -5.42 3.83 -24.19
C LEU A 357 -5.58 4.83 -23.04
N THR A 358 -6.22 4.37 -21.97
CA THR A 358 -6.36 5.11 -20.70
C THR A 358 -5.11 5.01 -19.82
N LEU A 359 -4.28 3.98 -20.01
CA LEU A 359 -3.06 3.71 -19.24
C LEU A 359 -1.98 4.78 -19.48
N ARG A 360 -1.23 5.13 -18.42
CA ARG A 360 -0.14 6.13 -18.48
C ARG A 360 1.10 5.64 -17.74
N PRO A 361 2.30 5.71 -18.34
CA PRO A 361 3.53 5.37 -17.65
C PRO A 361 3.87 6.43 -16.59
N LEU A 362 4.59 6.03 -15.55
CA LEU A 362 5.20 6.98 -14.61
C LEU A 362 6.27 7.82 -15.32
N PHE A 363 6.44 9.07 -14.87
CA PHE A 363 7.52 9.94 -15.33
C PHE A 363 8.76 9.73 -14.45
N PHE A 364 9.83 9.20 -15.06
CA PHE A 364 11.14 9.01 -14.43
C PHE A 364 12.14 10.02 -14.99
N GLU A 365 13.00 10.54 -14.12
CA GLU A 365 14.08 11.44 -14.49
C GLU A 365 15.23 11.25 -13.50
N VAL A 366 16.43 10.94 -14.01
CA VAL A 366 17.63 10.77 -13.20
C VAL A 366 18.39 12.10 -13.22
N PRO A 367 18.61 12.76 -12.06
CA PRO A 367 19.38 13.99 -11.99
C PRO A 367 20.80 13.83 -12.55
N SER A 368 21.21 14.74 -13.44
CA SER A 368 22.56 14.81 -13.99
C SER A 368 23.01 16.28 -14.05
N THR A 369 24.23 16.57 -13.62
CA THR A 369 24.79 17.93 -13.62
C THR A 369 25.34 18.35 -14.99
N ASP A 370 25.78 17.40 -15.81
CA ASP A 370 26.51 17.68 -17.05
C ASP A 370 25.92 16.91 -18.24
N ASN A 371 25.49 17.66 -19.27
CA ASN A 371 24.97 17.14 -20.55
C ASN A 371 26.00 16.32 -21.37
N GLN A 372 27.24 16.19 -20.91
CA GLN A 372 28.36 15.57 -21.63
C GLN A 372 29.19 14.59 -20.79
N SER A 373 28.71 14.16 -19.60
CA SER A 373 29.43 13.15 -18.82
C SER A 373 29.33 11.76 -19.48
N CYS A 374 30.30 11.44 -20.34
CA CYS A 374 30.42 10.12 -20.94
C CYS A 374 30.74 9.08 -19.85
N PHE A 375 29.73 8.31 -19.45
CA PHE A 375 29.94 7.13 -18.61
C PHE A 375 30.54 6.00 -19.47
N SER A 376 31.87 6.03 -19.58
CA SER A 376 32.70 5.06 -20.30
C SER A 376 33.22 3.97 -19.36
N GLY A 377 32.94 2.71 -19.68
CA GLY A 377 33.34 1.54 -18.88
C GLY A 377 32.22 0.50 -18.80
N ARG A 378 32.38 -0.52 -17.95
CA ARG A 378 31.42 -1.61 -17.69
C ARG A 378 31.06 -2.47 -18.92
N GLN A 379 31.76 -2.34 -20.05
CA GLN A 379 31.54 -3.08 -21.30
C GLN A 379 31.67 -4.62 -21.16
N TRP A 380 32.37 -5.09 -20.13
CA TRP A 380 32.46 -6.52 -19.78
C TRP A 380 31.15 -7.05 -19.15
N LEU A 381 30.43 -6.20 -18.40
CA LEU A 381 29.21 -6.56 -17.70
C LEU A 381 28.08 -6.86 -18.69
N MET A 382 28.05 -6.16 -19.83
CA MET A 382 27.11 -6.43 -20.93
C MET A 382 27.21 -7.87 -21.44
N ARG A 383 28.43 -8.41 -21.59
CA ARG A 383 28.68 -9.80 -22.00
C ARG A 383 28.27 -10.82 -20.93
N GLU A 384 28.54 -10.55 -19.66
CA GLU A 384 28.07 -11.42 -18.57
C GLU A 384 26.54 -11.33 -18.37
N MET A 385 25.92 -10.18 -18.68
CA MET A 385 24.46 -10.04 -18.70
C MET A 385 23.82 -10.83 -19.84
N GLU A 386 24.33 -10.71 -21.07
CA GLU A 386 23.84 -11.44 -22.24
C GLU A 386 23.87 -12.96 -22.01
N LYS A 387 25.03 -13.49 -21.61
CA LYS A 387 25.25 -14.89 -21.19
C LYS A 387 24.39 -15.33 -20.00
N ALA A 388 24.02 -14.42 -19.10
CA ALA A 388 23.10 -14.71 -18.00
C ALA A 388 21.62 -14.70 -18.42
N LEU A 389 21.25 -13.92 -19.44
CA LEU A 389 19.90 -13.89 -20.03
C LEU A 389 19.62 -15.14 -20.89
N GLU A 390 20.64 -15.68 -21.57
CA GLU A 390 20.58 -16.98 -22.25
C GLU A 390 20.33 -18.15 -21.29
N SER A 391 20.61 -17.97 -20.00
CA SER A 391 20.40 -19.01 -18.98
C SER A 391 18.91 -19.21 -18.63
N SER A 392 18.62 -20.31 -17.94
CA SER A 392 17.28 -20.62 -17.42
C SER A 392 16.84 -19.75 -16.23
N SER A 393 17.64 -18.76 -15.79
CA SER A 393 17.23 -17.88 -14.68
C SER A 393 16.08 -16.95 -15.07
N SER A 394 15.26 -16.55 -14.08
CA SER A 394 14.16 -15.59 -14.28
C SER A 394 14.63 -14.13 -14.32
N GLY A 395 15.91 -13.86 -14.05
CA GLY A 395 16.43 -12.51 -13.98
C GLY A 395 17.88 -12.39 -13.52
N ILE A 396 18.33 -11.14 -13.45
CA ILE A 396 19.67 -10.73 -13.03
C ILE A 396 19.54 -9.71 -11.89
N MET A 397 20.41 -9.83 -10.88
CA MET A 397 20.53 -8.89 -9.77
C MET A 397 21.92 -8.26 -9.78
N ILE A 398 21.99 -6.96 -10.06
CA ILE A 398 23.24 -6.19 -10.11
C ILE A 398 23.45 -5.48 -8.77
N SER A 399 24.45 -5.92 -8.00
CA SER A 399 24.81 -5.34 -6.70
C SER A 399 26.02 -4.40 -6.80
N GLY A 400 26.02 -3.35 -5.97
CA GLY A 400 27.24 -2.58 -5.71
C GLY A 400 27.05 -1.45 -4.71
N CYS A 401 28.13 -0.92 -4.17
CA CYS A 401 28.21 0.23 -3.28
C CYS A 401 27.63 1.53 -3.90
N PRO A 402 27.44 2.60 -3.10
CA PRO A 402 27.01 3.90 -3.60
C PRO A 402 27.97 4.43 -4.69
N GLY A 403 27.42 4.90 -5.81
CA GLY A 403 28.21 5.49 -6.89
C GLY A 403 28.94 4.52 -7.83
N THR A 404 28.73 3.19 -7.74
CA THR A 404 29.39 2.21 -8.64
C THR A 404 28.95 2.25 -10.11
N GLY A 405 27.93 3.05 -10.46
CA GLY A 405 27.45 3.24 -11.84
C GLY A 405 26.18 2.46 -12.23
N LYS A 406 25.53 1.76 -11.29
CA LYS A 406 24.30 0.97 -11.52
C LYS A 406 23.21 1.73 -12.31
N THR A 407 22.75 2.85 -11.77
CA THR A 407 21.71 3.69 -12.40
C THR A 407 22.15 4.25 -13.76
N ALA A 408 23.43 4.55 -13.95
CA ALA A 408 23.97 5.03 -15.22
C ALA A 408 23.95 3.94 -16.31
N LEU A 409 24.29 2.70 -15.96
CA LEU A 409 24.17 1.54 -16.84
C LEU A 409 22.70 1.29 -17.24
N ILE A 410 21.78 1.28 -16.28
CA ILE A 410 20.34 1.09 -16.57
C ILE A 410 19.81 2.24 -17.43
N LEU A 411 20.23 3.48 -17.17
CA LEU A 411 19.86 4.64 -17.98
C LEU A 411 20.40 4.53 -19.41
N GLN A 412 21.64 4.07 -19.62
CA GLN A 412 22.18 3.80 -20.96
C GLN A 412 21.37 2.73 -21.69
N LEU A 413 20.99 1.64 -21.02
CA LEU A 413 20.10 0.62 -21.61
C LEU A 413 18.74 1.20 -22.03
N VAL A 414 18.16 2.09 -21.22
CA VAL A 414 16.93 2.80 -21.60
C VAL A 414 17.18 3.76 -22.78
N GLU A 415 18.29 4.49 -22.82
CA GLU A 415 18.62 5.43 -23.89
C GLU A 415 18.83 4.78 -25.27
N TYR A 416 19.31 3.54 -25.32
CA TYR A 416 19.44 2.73 -26.54
C TYR A 416 18.20 1.87 -26.85
N SER A 417 17.22 1.78 -25.94
CA SER A 417 16.01 0.97 -26.11
C SER A 417 14.95 1.65 -26.98
N CYS A 418 13.81 0.98 -27.20
CA CYS A 418 12.64 1.56 -27.86
C CYS A 418 12.03 2.79 -27.14
N PHE A 419 12.41 3.05 -25.88
CA PHE A 419 12.01 4.25 -25.12
C PHE A 419 13.00 5.41 -25.24
N GLY A 420 14.18 5.18 -25.83
CA GLY A 420 15.32 6.09 -25.83
C GLY A 420 15.48 6.96 -27.06
N ARG A 421 16.47 7.86 -27.03
CA ARG A 421 16.83 8.74 -28.17
C ARG A 421 17.94 8.17 -29.05
N LYS A 422 18.81 7.31 -28.52
CA LYS A 422 20.01 6.79 -29.18
C LYS A 422 19.69 5.52 -29.99
N ARG A 423 18.47 5.43 -30.54
CA ARG A 423 18.06 4.30 -31.39
C ARG A 423 18.69 4.44 -32.77
N ASN A 424 19.88 3.86 -32.93
CA ASN A 424 20.60 3.83 -34.20
C ASN A 424 19.96 2.82 -35.17
N TYR A 425 18.99 3.27 -35.96
CA TYR A 425 18.35 2.45 -37.02
C TYR A 425 19.37 1.85 -38.01
N GLU A 426 20.45 2.57 -38.30
CA GLU A 426 21.54 2.14 -39.20
C GLU A 426 22.18 0.81 -38.76
N TYR A 427 22.19 0.50 -37.45
CA TYR A 427 22.77 -0.75 -36.94
C TYR A 427 21.83 -1.97 -37.10
N GLU A 428 20.52 -1.74 -37.25
CA GLU A 428 19.57 -2.82 -37.60
C GLU A 428 19.76 -3.22 -39.09
N GLU A 429 19.89 -2.24 -40.00
CA GLU A 429 20.11 -2.49 -41.44
C GLU A 429 21.48 -3.12 -41.75
N LEU A 430 22.56 -2.68 -41.06
CA LEU A 430 23.90 -3.27 -41.23
C LEU A 430 23.98 -4.74 -40.78
N ARG A 431 23.18 -5.13 -39.78
CA ARG A 431 23.15 -6.51 -39.26
C ARG A 431 22.49 -7.49 -40.23
N GLU A 432 21.57 -7.05 -41.08
CA GLU A 432 20.98 -7.90 -42.13
C GLU A 432 21.93 -8.13 -43.33
N GLN A 433 23.05 -7.40 -43.42
CA GLN A 433 23.89 -7.37 -44.62
C GLN A 433 25.36 -7.78 -44.41
N SER A 434 25.82 -8.09 -43.19
CA SER A 434 27.25 -8.34 -42.94
C SER A 434 27.58 -9.42 -41.90
N ASP A 435 28.63 -10.20 -42.19
CA ASP A 435 29.30 -11.09 -41.24
C ASP A 435 30.07 -10.23 -40.21
N ILE A 436 29.89 -10.49 -38.92
CA ILE A 436 30.22 -9.55 -37.81
C ILE A 436 31.74 -9.46 -37.50
N ARG A 437 32.62 -9.66 -38.50
CA ARG A 437 34.06 -9.86 -38.31
C ARG A 437 34.97 -8.69 -38.70
N GLU A 438 34.45 -7.65 -39.36
CA GLU A 438 35.28 -6.55 -39.91
C GLU A 438 34.91 -5.13 -39.42
N LEU A 439 34.11 -5.01 -38.34
CA LEU A 439 33.74 -3.72 -37.72
C LEU A 439 34.77 -3.22 -36.69
N LEU A 440 34.80 -1.90 -36.44
CA LEU A 440 35.72 -1.29 -35.48
C LEU A 440 35.31 -1.56 -34.01
N PRO A 441 36.24 -1.52 -33.04
CA PRO A 441 35.95 -1.82 -31.63
C PRO A 441 34.87 -0.94 -30.97
N GLU A 442 34.78 0.33 -31.39
CA GLU A 442 33.77 1.29 -30.89
C GLU A 442 32.39 1.02 -31.50
N GLU A 443 32.35 0.63 -32.78
CA GLU A 443 31.11 0.23 -33.47
C GLU A 443 30.56 -1.07 -32.87
N LEU A 444 31.42 -2.08 -32.67
CA LEU A 444 31.08 -3.33 -31.99
C LEU A 444 30.50 -3.13 -30.59
N THR A 445 31.02 -2.17 -29.81
CA THR A 445 30.50 -1.89 -28.46
C THR A 445 29.18 -1.11 -28.47
N ALA A 446 28.94 -0.24 -29.46
CA ALA A 446 27.60 0.30 -29.71
C ALA A 446 26.61 -0.79 -30.16
N GLY A 447 27.07 -1.75 -30.96
CA GLY A 447 26.32 -2.95 -31.36
C GLY A 447 25.89 -3.82 -30.18
N MET A 448 26.75 -4.04 -29.19
CA MET A 448 26.40 -4.78 -27.97
C MET A 448 25.32 -4.09 -27.14
N PHE A 449 25.42 -2.76 -26.98
CA PHE A 449 24.41 -1.99 -26.24
C PHE A 449 23.06 -1.98 -26.94
N THR A 450 23.03 -1.74 -28.26
CA THR A 450 21.79 -1.77 -29.06
C THR A 450 21.18 -3.16 -29.10
N HIS A 451 21.98 -4.24 -29.16
CA HIS A 451 21.45 -5.61 -29.11
C HIS A 451 20.66 -5.88 -27.83
N LEU A 452 21.25 -5.69 -26.64
CA LEU A 452 20.56 -5.97 -25.38
C LEU A 452 19.42 -4.98 -25.13
N ALA A 453 19.58 -3.70 -25.51
CA ALA A 453 18.54 -2.69 -25.37
C ALA A 453 17.32 -2.90 -26.29
N SER A 454 17.48 -3.53 -27.47
CA SER A 454 16.37 -3.89 -28.36
C SER A 454 15.39 -4.90 -27.72
N HIS A 455 15.85 -5.66 -26.74
CA HIS A 455 15.04 -6.62 -25.99
C HIS A 455 14.29 -5.97 -24.80
N VAL A 456 14.54 -4.70 -24.47
CA VAL A 456 13.89 -3.99 -23.35
C VAL A 456 12.45 -3.60 -23.70
N VAL A 457 11.49 -4.09 -22.91
CA VAL A 457 10.05 -3.86 -23.10
C VAL A 457 9.40 -3.02 -22.00
N ALA A 458 10.10 -2.79 -20.88
CA ALA A 458 9.71 -1.83 -19.84
C ALA A 458 10.90 -1.48 -18.93
N TYR A 459 10.80 -0.34 -18.24
CA TYR A 459 11.76 0.11 -17.25
C TYR A 459 11.08 0.83 -16.06
N HIS A 460 11.71 0.77 -14.89
CA HIS A 460 11.25 1.43 -13.68
C HIS A 460 12.45 1.90 -12.84
N PHE A 461 12.42 3.14 -12.35
CA PHE A 461 13.41 3.67 -11.42
C PHE A 461 12.73 3.93 -10.07
N CYS A 462 13.10 3.18 -9.03
CA CYS A 462 12.67 3.49 -7.67
C CYS A 462 13.50 4.68 -7.14
N GLN A 463 12.85 5.74 -6.66
CA GLN A 463 13.52 6.97 -6.22
C GLN A 463 13.06 7.35 -4.82
N ALA A 464 13.96 7.34 -3.83
CA ALA A 464 13.59 7.62 -2.44
C ALA A 464 13.04 9.04 -2.19
N ASP A 465 13.27 9.98 -3.11
CA ASP A 465 12.70 11.36 -3.13
C ASP A 465 11.33 11.47 -3.82
N ASN A 466 10.83 10.40 -4.45
CA ASN A 466 9.54 10.40 -5.13
C ASN A 466 8.74 9.14 -4.79
N ASN A 467 7.93 9.23 -3.73
CA ASN A 467 7.12 8.14 -3.18
C ASN A 467 6.26 7.42 -4.26
N SER A 468 5.77 8.15 -5.27
CA SER A 468 4.97 7.55 -6.36
C SER A 468 5.71 6.47 -7.18
N THR A 469 7.05 6.47 -7.15
CA THR A 469 7.88 5.44 -7.80
C THR A 469 8.11 4.20 -6.92
N CYS A 470 7.74 4.25 -5.63
CA CYS A 470 7.98 3.19 -4.66
C CYS A 470 6.73 2.35 -4.34
N LEU A 471 5.55 2.78 -4.83
CA LEU A 471 4.26 2.13 -4.62
C LEU A 471 3.98 1.04 -5.68
N VAL A 472 3.38 -0.07 -5.25
CA VAL A 472 3.15 -1.25 -6.09
C VAL A 472 2.05 -1.03 -7.12
N GLY A 473 0.93 -0.37 -6.77
CA GLY A 473 -0.16 -0.12 -7.72
C GLY A 473 0.26 0.77 -8.89
N GLU A 474 0.99 1.84 -8.59
CA GLU A 474 1.62 2.72 -9.58
C GLU A 474 2.68 1.97 -10.43
N PHE A 475 3.45 1.04 -9.85
CA PHE A 475 4.38 0.17 -10.60
C PHE A 475 3.63 -0.75 -11.60
N VAL A 476 2.58 -1.45 -11.17
CA VAL A 476 1.78 -2.34 -12.04
C VAL A 476 1.12 -1.56 -13.18
N HIS A 477 0.51 -0.40 -12.88
CA HIS A 477 -0.10 0.47 -13.90
C HIS A 477 0.93 1.00 -14.90
N SER A 478 2.09 1.46 -14.41
CA SER A 478 3.20 1.95 -15.25
C SER A 478 3.76 0.86 -16.17
N LEU A 479 3.95 -0.35 -15.64
CA LEU A 479 4.43 -1.50 -16.39
C LEU A 479 3.46 -1.85 -17.54
N ALA A 480 2.17 -2.01 -17.25
CA ALA A 480 1.16 -2.28 -18.29
C ALA A 480 1.12 -1.18 -19.36
N ALA A 481 1.25 0.10 -18.97
CA ALA A 481 1.30 1.22 -19.89
C ALA A 481 2.52 1.19 -20.82
N GLN A 482 3.68 0.73 -20.33
CA GLN A 482 4.93 0.61 -21.12
C GLN A 482 4.93 -0.62 -22.04
N LEU A 483 4.40 -1.75 -21.57
CA LEU A 483 4.23 -2.95 -22.40
C LEU A 483 3.27 -2.68 -23.58
N CYS A 484 2.34 -1.73 -23.44
CA CYS A 484 1.49 -1.23 -24.53
C CYS A 484 2.16 -0.22 -25.49
N GLN A 485 3.43 0.12 -25.25
CA GLN A 485 4.25 1.03 -26.06
C GLN A 485 5.46 0.32 -26.69
N ALA A 486 5.95 -0.76 -26.08
CA ALA A 486 7.03 -1.59 -26.60
C ALA A 486 6.64 -2.23 -27.94
N PRO A 487 7.35 -1.96 -29.06
CA PRO A 487 6.97 -2.46 -30.39
C PRO A 487 6.85 -3.99 -30.48
N ARG A 488 7.73 -4.71 -29.78
CA ARG A 488 7.73 -6.20 -29.71
C ARG A 488 6.53 -6.79 -28.95
N LEU A 489 5.71 -5.96 -28.32
CA LEU A 489 4.48 -6.36 -27.61
C LEU A 489 3.25 -5.63 -28.16
N GLN A 490 3.28 -5.18 -29.42
CA GLN A 490 2.12 -4.59 -30.10
C GLN A 490 0.87 -5.50 -30.06
N ALA A 491 1.04 -6.83 -30.09
CA ALA A 491 -0.07 -7.78 -29.93
C ALA A 491 -0.75 -7.71 -28.55
N TYR A 492 0.00 -7.39 -27.48
CA TYR A 492 -0.55 -7.18 -26.13
C TYR A 492 -1.36 -5.88 -26.05
N ARG A 493 -0.89 -4.81 -26.70
CA ARG A 493 -1.66 -3.58 -26.88
C ARG A 493 -3.00 -3.85 -27.58
N GLU A 494 -2.97 -4.63 -28.67
CA GLU A 494 -4.16 -4.91 -29.47
C GLU A 494 -5.16 -5.82 -28.72
N TYR A 495 -4.66 -6.81 -27.96
CA TYR A 495 -5.48 -7.66 -27.10
C TYR A 495 -6.19 -6.88 -25.96
N LEU A 496 -5.50 -5.93 -25.32
CA LEU A 496 -6.10 -5.03 -24.33
C LEU A 496 -7.09 -4.01 -24.93
N LEU A 497 -7.04 -3.78 -26.26
CA LEU A 497 -8.02 -2.96 -26.97
C LEU A 497 -9.25 -3.77 -27.42
N SER A 498 -9.14 -5.09 -27.61
CA SER A 498 -10.30 -5.97 -27.79
C SER A 498 -11.03 -6.27 -26.48
N GLU A 499 -10.30 -6.38 -25.35
CA GLU A 499 -10.88 -6.76 -24.05
C GLU A 499 -10.95 -5.58 -23.05
N PRO A 500 -12.01 -4.74 -23.10
CA PRO A 500 -12.13 -3.55 -22.25
C PRO A 500 -12.20 -3.88 -20.75
N HIS A 501 -12.57 -5.12 -20.38
CA HIS A 501 -12.58 -5.55 -18.98
C HIS A 501 -11.16 -5.66 -18.40
N LEU A 502 -10.17 -6.08 -19.19
CA LEU A 502 -8.76 -6.11 -18.77
C LEU A 502 -8.20 -4.69 -18.61
N LEU A 503 -8.58 -3.78 -19.52
CA LEU A 503 -8.23 -2.37 -19.44
C LEU A 503 -8.81 -1.69 -18.18
N ALA A 504 -9.96 -2.15 -17.69
CA ALA A 504 -10.54 -1.70 -16.42
C ALA A 504 -9.78 -2.26 -15.20
N CYS A 505 -9.42 -3.55 -15.20
CA CYS A 505 -8.56 -4.15 -14.16
C CYS A 505 -7.15 -3.54 -14.09
N LEU A 506 -6.66 -2.97 -15.19
CA LEU A 506 -5.40 -2.22 -15.25
C LEU A 506 -5.57 -0.73 -14.92
N SER A 507 -6.76 -0.27 -14.55
CA SER A 507 -6.95 1.11 -14.09
C SER A 507 -6.33 1.34 -12.72
N LEU A 508 -5.87 2.56 -12.44
CA LEU A 508 -5.17 2.86 -11.18
C LEU A 508 -6.03 2.63 -9.92
N LYS A 509 -7.38 2.65 -10.01
CA LYS A 509 -8.23 2.23 -8.88
C LYS A 509 -7.98 0.77 -8.53
N GLU A 510 -8.09 -0.11 -9.53
CA GLU A 510 -7.97 -1.56 -9.35
C GLU A 510 -6.53 -1.98 -9.04
N CYS A 511 -5.51 -1.35 -9.64
CA CYS A 511 -4.12 -1.62 -9.30
C CYS A 511 -3.74 -1.20 -7.86
N ILE A 512 -4.45 -0.23 -7.25
CA ILE A 512 -4.30 0.12 -5.83
C ILE A 512 -5.14 -0.83 -4.94
N ALA A 513 -6.26 -1.35 -5.45
CA ALA A 513 -7.17 -2.21 -4.71
C ALA A 513 -6.70 -3.67 -4.59
N ASP A 514 -6.22 -4.25 -5.69
CA ASP A 514 -5.68 -5.61 -5.75
C ASP A 514 -4.55 -5.67 -6.81
N PRO A 515 -3.31 -5.32 -6.44
CA PRO A 515 -2.17 -5.34 -7.35
C PRO A 515 -1.82 -6.76 -7.80
N ASP A 516 -2.04 -7.78 -6.97
CA ASP A 516 -1.77 -9.18 -7.32
C ASP A 516 -2.67 -9.61 -8.49
N LEU A 517 -3.98 -9.34 -8.39
CA LEU A 517 -4.98 -9.67 -9.41
C LEU A 517 -4.80 -8.84 -10.69
N ALA A 518 -4.55 -7.53 -10.56
CA ALA A 518 -4.32 -6.63 -11.69
C ALA A 518 -3.07 -7.04 -12.49
N PHE A 519 -2.01 -7.48 -11.81
CA PHE A 519 -0.79 -7.98 -12.44
C PHE A 519 -1.02 -9.32 -13.14
N MET A 520 -1.64 -10.29 -12.47
CA MET A 520 -1.85 -11.62 -13.03
C MET A 520 -2.83 -11.62 -14.21
N ARG A 521 -4.03 -11.07 -14.05
CA ARG A 521 -5.04 -11.04 -15.13
C ARG A 521 -4.77 -9.97 -16.18
N GLY A 522 -4.20 -8.83 -15.79
CA GLY A 522 -3.96 -7.71 -16.71
C GLY A 522 -2.66 -7.84 -17.51
N ILE A 523 -1.64 -8.53 -16.98
CA ILE A 523 -0.31 -8.62 -17.62
C ILE A 523 0.08 -10.07 -17.92
N ILE A 524 0.17 -10.92 -16.90
CA ILE A 524 0.80 -12.25 -17.04
C ILE A 524 -0.05 -13.24 -17.85
N GLU A 525 -1.36 -13.33 -17.59
CA GLU A 525 -2.28 -14.19 -18.35
C GLU A 525 -2.34 -13.80 -19.85
N PRO A 526 -2.57 -12.53 -20.25
CA PRO A 526 -2.55 -12.11 -21.65
C PRO A 526 -1.23 -12.40 -22.38
N LEU A 527 -0.08 -12.10 -21.75
CA LEU A 527 1.23 -12.39 -22.37
C LEU A 527 1.45 -13.89 -22.57
N ASN A 528 0.98 -14.74 -21.65
CA ASN A 528 1.02 -16.19 -21.79
C ASN A 528 0.07 -16.72 -22.89
N ILE A 529 -1.12 -16.14 -23.05
CA ILE A 529 -2.07 -16.48 -24.12
C ILE A 529 -1.48 -16.11 -25.49
N LEU A 530 -1.04 -14.86 -25.65
CA LEU A 530 -0.46 -14.36 -26.91
C LEU A 530 0.82 -15.12 -27.29
N ARG A 531 1.64 -15.52 -26.31
CA ARG A 531 2.79 -16.38 -26.54
C ARG A 531 2.41 -17.78 -27.05
N LYS A 532 1.40 -18.42 -26.46
CA LYS A 532 0.88 -19.73 -26.92
C LYS A 532 0.30 -19.64 -28.34
N ASN A 533 -0.30 -18.51 -28.69
CA ASN A 533 -0.86 -18.24 -30.02
C ASN A 533 0.20 -17.80 -31.05
N GLY A 534 1.49 -17.76 -30.70
CA GLY A 534 2.57 -17.37 -31.60
C GLY A 534 2.61 -15.87 -31.95
N SER A 535 1.87 -15.03 -31.24
CA SER A 535 1.70 -13.60 -31.53
C SER A 535 2.79 -12.68 -30.93
N ILE A 536 3.83 -13.26 -30.31
CA ILE A 536 4.95 -12.55 -29.68
C ILE A 536 6.27 -13.27 -30.03
N ASP A 537 7.20 -12.55 -30.67
CA ASP A 537 8.52 -12.99 -31.14
C ASP A 537 9.26 -13.92 -30.17
N THR A 538 9.83 -15.02 -30.65
CA THR A 538 10.46 -16.07 -29.83
C THR A 538 11.59 -15.59 -28.89
N GLY A 539 12.31 -14.51 -29.22
CA GLY A 539 13.37 -13.94 -28.39
C GLY A 539 12.91 -13.42 -27.02
N HIS A 540 13.83 -13.34 -26.06
CA HIS A 540 13.57 -12.88 -24.69
C HIS A 540 13.06 -11.42 -24.64
N SER A 541 12.43 -11.04 -23.53
CA SER A 541 12.00 -9.66 -23.27
C SER A 541 12.48 -9.23 -21.89
N ILE A 542 12.97 -8.00 -21.76
CA ILE A 542 13.66 -7.51 -20.56
C ILE A 542 12.85 -6.40 -19.89
N ILE A 543 12.63 -6.54 -18.58
CA ILE A 543 12.15 -5.47 -17.70
C ILE A 543 13.33 -4.97 -16.86
N LEU A 544 13.61 -3.67 -16.90
CA LEU A 544 14.66 -3.02 -16.10
C LEU A 544 14.08 -2.44 -14.81
N VAL A 545 14.67 -2.72 -13.65
CA VAL A 545 14.22 -2.17 -12.35
C VAL A 545 15.40 -1.64 -11.53
N ASP A 546 15.68 -0.34 -11.61
CA ASP A 546 16.76 0.28 -10.84
C ASP A 546 16.33 0.60 -9.41
N GLY A 547 17.26 0.41 -8.45
CA GLY A 547 17.14 0.94 -7.10
C GLY A 547 16.14 0.22 -6.20
N LEU A 548 16.00 -1.11 -6.25
CA LEU A 548 15.01 -1.84 -5.42
C LEU A 548 15.07 -1.52 -3.91
N CYS A 549 16.24 -1.16 -3.37
CA CYS A 549 16.40 -0.72 -1.99
C CYS A 549 15.84 0.68 -1.69
N GLU A 550 15.61 1.52 -2.70
CA GLU A 550 15.02 2.87 -2.55
C GLU A 550 13.52 2.79 -2.24
N ALA A 551 12.83 1.74 -2.73
CA ALA A 551 11.44 1.46 -2.39
C ALA A 551 11.23 1.13 -0.90
N GLU A 552 12.24 0.57 -0.24
CA GLU A 552 12.19 0.23 1.19
C GLU A 552 12.10 1.47 2.09
N TYR A 553 12.56 2.64 1.63
CA TYR A 553 12.40 3.93 2.33
C TYR A 553 10.95 4.46 2.35
N HIS A 554 10.03 3.80 1.64
CA HIS A 554 8.58 4.08 1.73
C HIS A 554 7.78 2.79 2.01
N ARG A 555 8.40 1.79 2.66
CA ARG A 555 7.72 0.56 3.10
C ARG A 555 6.42 0.88 3.87
N PRO A 556 5.26 0.35 3.45
CA PRO A 556 4.00 0.60 4.13
C PRO A 556 3.86 -0.22 5.42
N ASP A 557 2.98 0.20 6.34
CA ASP A 557 2.61 -0.55 7.56
C ASP A 557 1.94 -1.91 7.22
N HIS A 558 1.32 -2.02 6.04
CA HIS A 558 0.62 -3.19 5.52
C HIS A 558 0.76 -3.26 3.98
N GLY A 559 0.88 -4.46 3.42
CA GLY A 559 1.12 -4.69 1.99
C GLY A 559 2.58 -4.96 1.63
N TYR A 560 2.91 -4.91 0.33
CA TYR A 560 4.22 -5.25 -0.22
C TYR A 560 5.06 -4.03 -0.62
N THR A 561 6.39 -4.22 -0.64
CA THR A 561 7.32 -3.36 -1.36
C THR A 561 7.60 -3.95 -2.75
N ILE A 562 8.05 -3.15 -3.72
CA ILE A 562 8.28 -3.62 -5.11
C ILE A 562 9.18 -4.88 -5.14
N ALA A 563 10.22 -4.95 -4.31
CA ALA A 563 11.10 -6.12 -4.21
C ALA A 563 10.37 -7.39 -3.71
N SER A 564 9.49 -7.26 -2.72
CA SER A 564 8.74 -8.40 -2.15
C SER A 564 7.53 -8.81 -3.01
N PHE A 565 6.91 -7.86 -3.70
CA PHE A 565 5.89 -8.11 -4.72
C PHE A 565 6.46 -8.91 -5.90
N ILE A 566 7.59 -8.47 -6.47
CA ILE A 566 8.28 -9.21 -7.53
C ILE A 566 8.67 -10.62 -7.05
N ALA A 567 9.19 -10.76 -5.82
CA ALA A 567 9.55 -12.07 -5.27
C ALA A 567 8.35 -13.05 -5.20
N ARG A 568 7.14 -12.56 -4.92
CA ARG A 568 5.93 -13.38 -4.86
C ARG A 568 5.51 -13.94 -6.22
N HIS A 569 5.60 -13.15 -7.28
CA HIS A 569 5.09 -13.52 -8.62
C HIS A 569 6.11 -14.23 -9.54
N ILE A 570 7.35 -14.45 -9.09
CA ILE A 570 8.37 -15.19 -9.87
C ILE A 570 7.95 -16.62 -10.30
N PRO A 571 7.18 -17.41 -9.52
CA PRO A 571 6.69 -18.72 -9.97
C PRO A 571 5.70 -18.65 -11.15
N GLU A 572 5.06 -17.50 -11.34
CA GLU A 572 4.01 -17.26 -12.34
C GLU A 572 4.56 -16.53 -13.58
N MET A 573 5.74 -15.91 -13.44
CA MET A 573 6.48 -15.25 -14.53
C MET A 573 6.90 -16.25 -15.63
N PRO A 574 6.63 -15.94 -16.91
CA PRO A 574 7.12 -16.78 -18.00
C PRO A 574 8.64 -16.63 -18.18
N SER A 575 9.35 -17.74 -18.36
CA SER A 575 10.83 -17.81 -18.41
C SER A 575 11.51 -17.03 -19.55
N TRP A 576 10.74 -16.51 -20.52
CA TRP A 576 11.21 -15.61 -21.57
C TRP A 576 11.18 -14.13 -21.17
N LEU A 577 10.42 -13.75 -20.14
CA LEU A 577 10.32 -12.40 -19.60
C LEU A 577 11.29 -12.27 -18.42
N LYS A 578 12.46 -11.68 -18.69
CA LYS A 578 13.58 -11.57 -17.75
C LYS A 578 13.52 -10.24 -17.01
N VAL A 579 13.76 -10.24 -15.70
CA VAL A 579 13.90 -9.00 -14.92
C VAL A 579 15.39 -8.72 -14.64
N VAL A 580 15.90 -7.55 -15.05
CA VAL A 580 17.22 -7.07 -14.65
C VAL A 580 17.02 -5.98 -13.59
N ALA A 581 17.38 -6.27 -12.35
CA ALA A 581 17.18 -5.38 -11.22
C ALA A 581 18.50 -4.96 -10.57
N THR A 582 18.52 -3.78 -9.94
CA THR A 582 19.71 -3.28 -9.22
C THR A 582 19.44 -3.06 -7.73
N VAL A 583 20.48 -3.29 -6.92
CA VAL A 583 20.44 -3.09 -5.46
C VAL A 583 21.79 -2.59 -4.94
N ARG A 584 21.79 -1.95 -3.77
CA ARG A 584 23.05 -1.64 -3.06
C ARG A 584 23.53 -2.86 -2.28
N THR A 585 24.84 -3.10 -2.22
CA THR A 585 25.44 -4.27 -1.55
C THR A 585 25.02 -4.38 -0.07
N GLN A 586 24.94 -3.25 0.63
CA GLN A 586 24.44 -3.13 2.01
C GLN A 586 22.99 -3.62 2.22
N PHE A 587 22.19 -3.71 1.15
CA PHE A 587 20.77 -4.09 1.17
C PHE A 587 20.47 -5.33 0.34
N LEU A 588 21.49 -6.16 0.04
CA LEU A 588 21.34 -7.46 -0.63
C LEU A 588 20.30 -8.37 0.04
N GLU A 589 20.13 -8.26 1.36
CA GLU A 589 19.19 -9.06 2.15
C GLU A 589 17.73 -8.90 1.70
N LEU A 590 17.34 -7.70 1.22
CA LEU A 590 16.01 -7.44 0.65
C LEU A 590 15.73 -8.28 -0.60
N THR A 591 16.79 -8.77 -1.26
CA THR A 591 16.73 -9.53 -2.51
C THR A 591 16.97 -11.03 -2.32
N LYS A 592 17.08 -11.53 -1.07
CA LYS A 592 17.36 -12.95 -0.78
C LYS A 592 16.33 -13.92 -1.40
N GLN A 593 15.07 -13.49 -1.51
CA GLN A 593 13.97 -14.27 -2.05
C GLN A 593 13.93 -14.28 -3.60
N LEU A 594 14.79 -13.51 -4.28
CA LEU A 594 14.86 -13.45 -5.75
C LEU A 594 15.90 -14.47 -6.28
N PRO A 595 15.49 -15.54 -6.98
CA PRO A 595 16.39 -16.53 -7.59
C PRO A 595 17.04 -16.01 -8.89
N TYR A 596 17.61 -14.81 -8.84
CA TYR A 596 18.25 -14.14 -9.97
C TYR A 596 19.77 -14.36 -9.98
N THR A 597 20.36 -14.37 -11.17
CA THR A 597 21.83 -14.44 -11.35
C THR A 597 22.47 -13.18 -10.76
N ARG A 598 23.36 -13.32 -9.77
CA ARG A 598 23.95 -12.17 -9.06
C ARG A 598 25.26 -11.73 -9.71
N LEU A 599 25.34 -10.45 -10.07
CA LEU A 599 26.53 -9.80 -10.62
C LEU A 599 26.95 -8.65 -9.70
N SER A 600 28.22 -8.60 -9.27
CA SER A 600 28.71 -7.56 -8.36
C SER A 600 29.64 -6.56 -9.06
N LEU A 601 29.56 -5.29 -8.64
CA LEU A 601 30.28 -4.16 -9.21
C LEU A 601 31.35 -3.55 -8.28
N ASP A 602 31.57 -4.15 -7.11
CA ASP A 602 32.41 -3.61 -6.02
C ASP A 602 33.90 -3.86 -6.25
N GLU A 603 34.33 -5.13 -6.31
CA GLU A 603 35.73 -5.52 -6.49
C GLU A 603 35.86 -6.56 -7.61
N SER A 604 36.47 -6.17 -8.73
CA SER A 604 37.05 -7.08 -9.72
C SER A 604 38.07 -6.33 -10.59
N ASP A 605 39.00 -7.06 -11.21
CA ASP A 605 40.03 -6.48 -12.09
C ASP A 605 39.44 -5.70 -13.26
N ASN A 606 38.27 -6.12 -13.74
CA ASN A 606 37.52 -5.41 -14.78
C ASN A 606 37.02 -4.04 -14.28
N VAL A 607 36.56 -3.94 -13.03
CA VAL A 607 36.16 -2.64 -12.43
C VAL A 607 37.36 -1.72 -12.31
N ASN A 608 38.50 -2.25 -11.84
CA ASN A 608 39.74 -1.48 -11.70
C ASN A 608 40.26 -0.99 -13.07
N LYS A 609 40.10 -1.79 -14.13
CA LYS A 609 40.38 -1.38 -15.51
C LYS A 609 39.43 -0.27 -15.98
N ASP A 610 38.11 -0.44 -15.84
CA ASP A 610 37.11 0.57 -16.25
C ASP A 610 37.39 1.94 -15.61
N LEU A 611 37.69 1.95 -14.30
CA LEU A 611 37.99 3.16 -13.55
C LEU A 611 39.33 3.80 -13.94
N LEU A 612 40.36 3.00 -14.24
CA LEU A 612 41.65 3.49 -14.73
C LEU A 612 41.51 4.12 -16.14
N GLU A 613 40.67 3.53 -16.99
CA GLU A 613 40.34 4.05 -18.32
C GLU A 613 39.64 5.41 -18.22
N TYR A 614 38.62 5.53 -17.38
CA TYR A 614 37.93 6.79 -17.08
C TYR A 614 38.86 7.86 -16.46
N PHE A 615 39.75 7.48 -15.53
CA PHE A 615 40.76 8.38 -14.97
C PHE A 615 41.67 8.95 -16.08
N ASN A 616 42.19 8.10 -16.95
CA ASN A 616 43.07 8.52 -18.04
C ASN A 616 42.33 9.43 -19.04
N ALA A 617 41.09 9.10 -19.40
CA ALA A 617 40.26 9.93 -20.27
C ALA A 617 39.99 11.33 -19.67
N ARG A 618 39.68 11.42 -18.37
CA ARG A 618 39.48 12.72 -17.69
C ARG A 618 40.78 13.53 -17.59
N VAL A 619 41.92 12.89 -17.35
CA VAL A 619 43.25 13.57 -17.33
C VAL A 619 43.63 14.08 -18.73
N GLN A 620 43.31 13.34 -19.79
CA GLN A 620 43.51 13.79 -21.18
C GLN A 620 42.59 14.97 -21.56
N ALA A 621 41.31 14.91 -21.15
CA ALA A 621 40.35 15.98 -21.41
C ALA A 621 40.64 17.28 -20.63
N ALA A 622 41.16 17.15 -19.41
CA ALA A 622 41.43 18.27 -18.51
C ALA A 622 42.88 18.23 -17.96
N PRO A 623 43.89 18.72 -18.72
CA PRO A 623 45.30 18.65 -18.32
C PRO A 623 45.63 19.45 -17.04
N ILE A 624 44.73 20.31 -16.57
CA ILE A 624 44.79 20.96 -15.25
C ILE A 624 44.89 19.91 -14.14
N ILE A 625 44.15 18.79 -14.25
CA ILE A 625 44.20 17.67 -13.30
C ILE A 625 45.63 17.11 -13.22
N GLU A 626 46.29 16.91 -14.37
CA GLU A 626 47.69 16.47 -14.43
C GLU A 626 48.61 17.47 -13.72
N THR A 627 48.43 18.78 -13.94
CA THR A 627 49.26 19.80 -13.28
C THR A 627 49.09 19.83 -11.76
N ASN A 628 47.88 19.56 -11.25
CA ASN A 628 47.60 19.52 -9.81
C ASN A 628 48.05 18.21 -9.14
N ILE A 629 48.48 17.20 -9.90
CA ILE A 629 49.10 15.95 -9.40
C ILE A 629 50.65 16.02 -9.42
N LYS A 630 51.25 16.94 -10.18
CA LYS A 630 52.72 17.02 -10.37
C LYS A 630 53.48 17.37 -9.08
N CYS A 631 54.14 16.36 -8.51
CA CYS A 631 55.02 16.53 -7.35
C CYS A 631 56.38 17.13 -7.78
N SER A 632 56.68 18.33 -7.29
CA SER A 632 57.86 19.13 -7.72
C SER A 632 59.17 18.78 -7.02
N THR A 633 59.29 17.60 -6.40
CA THR A 633 60.50 17.17 -5.69
C THR A 633 61.56 16.68 -6.66
N GLY A 634 62.54 17.53 -6.97
CA GLY A 634 63.50 17.31 -8.05
C GLY A 634 64.44 16.12 -7.86
N LYS A 635 64.13 14.97 -8.47
CA LYS A 635 65.06 13.90 -8.88
C LYS A 635 64.40 12.92 -9.85
N SER A 636 64.45 13.22 -11.15
CA SER A 636 64.32 12.32 -12.31
C SER A 636 63.17 11.27 -12.39
N GLU A 637 62.18 11.24 -11.50
CA GLU A 637 60.95 10.47 -11.76
C GLU A 637 60.14 11.13 -12.87
N GLY A 638 59.97 10.44 -14.00
CA GLY A 638 59.19 10.94 -15.13
C GLY A 638 57.73 11.20 -14.75
N VAL A 639 57.14 12.26 -15.33
CA VAL A 639 55.81 12.77 -14.96
C VAL A 639 54.72 11.68 -14.95
N HIS A 640 54.71 10.79 -15.95
CA HIS A 640 53.78 9.67 -16.00
C HIS A 640 53.83 8.77 -14.75
N ASN A 641 55.00 8.58 -14.13
CA ASN A 641 55.15 7.72 -12.95
C ASN A 641 54.45 8.32 -11.72
N SER A 642 54.48 9.65 -11.53
CA SER A 642 53.74 10.28 -10.43
C SER A 642 52.22 10.23 -10.63
N VAL A 643 51.76 10.40 -11.87
CA VAL A 643 50.33 10.24 -12.23
C VAL A 643 49.86 8.80 -12.06
N LEU A 644 50.64 7.80 -12.48
CA LEU A 644 50.31 6.37 -12.30
C LEU A 644 50.25 5.95 -10.83
N LYS A 645 51.24 6.36 -10.02
CA LYS A 645 51.23 6.14 -8.56
C LYS A 645 50.02 6.79 -7.87
N PHE A 646 49.56 7.94 -8.37
CA PHE A 646 48.37 8.60 -7.85
C PHE A 646 47.08 7.89 -8.29
N ALA A 647 46.98 7.49 -9.56
CA ALA A 647 45.85 6.73 -10.08
C ALA A 647 45.63 5.43 -9.27
N GLN A 648 46.68 4.63 -9.07
CA GLN A 648 46.61 3.40 -8.27
C GLN A 648 46.11 3.64 -6.84
N TYR A 649 46.52 4.75 -6.20
CA TYR A 649 46.06 5.10 -4.86
C TYR A 649 44.57 5.50 -4.82
N VAL A 650 44.11 6.35 -5.74
CA VAL A 650 42.71 6.77 -5.80
C VAL A 650 41.80 5.61 -6.22
N LEU A 651 42.26 4.72 -7.11
CA LEU A 651 41.55 3.49 -7.48
C LEU A 651 41.34 2.58 -6.28
N HIS A 652 42.38 2.33 -5.47
CA HIS A 652 42.26 1.53 -4.25
C HIS A 652 41.28 2.14 -3.23
N LEU A 653 41.27 3.47 -3.08
CA LEU A 653 40.29 4.16 -2.24
C LEU A 653 38.85 4.13 -2.80
N SER A 654 38.69 4.00 -4.12
CA SER A 654 37.38 4.15 -4.77
C SER A 654 36.41 2.99 -4.52
N GLN A 655 36.92 1.78 -4.24
CA GLN A 655 36.11 0.56 -4.02
C GLN A 655 34.99 0.38 -5.09
N GLY A 656 35.37 0.51 -6.36
CA GLY A 656 34.44 0.38 -7.49
C GLY A 656 33.56 1.62 -7.78
N SER A 657 33.65 2.69 -6.98
CA SER A 657 32.78 3.87 -7.06
C SER A 657 33.28 4.92 -8.08
N PHE A 658 32.63 4.94 -9.24
CA PHE A 658 32.77 6.00 -10.25
C PHE A 658 32.45 7.39 -9.68
N LEU A 659 31.49 7.51 -8.76
CA LEU A 659 31.15 8.80 -8.14
C LEU A 659 32.32 9.35 -7.31
N PHE A 660 32.98 8.49 -6.52
CA PHE A 660 34.15 8.90 -5.74
C PHE A 660 35.26 9.40 -6.66
N LEU A 661 35.58 8.62 -7.70
CA LEU A 661 36.60 8.96 -8.68
C LEU A 661 36.27 10.27 -9.44
N LYS A 662 35.02 10.45 -9.90
CA LYS A 662 34.56 11.69 -10.53
C LYS A 662 34.77 12.88 -9.60
N LEU A 663 34.24 12.84 -8.38
CA LEU A 663 34.28 14.00 -7.48
C LEU A 663 35.71 14.37 -7.04
N ILE A 664 36.63 13.39 -6.91
CA ILE A 664 38.06 13.66 -6.69
C ILE A 664 38.68 14.38 -7.91
N LEU A 665 38.37 13.93 -9.14
CA LEU A 665 38.87 14.55 -10.37
C LEU A 665 38.30 15.97 -10.56
N ASP A 666 37.01 16.18 -10.28
CA ASP A 666 36.36 17.49 -10.36
C ASP A 666 36.94 18.48 -9.33
N LEU A 667 37.32 18.01 -8.12
CA LEU A 667 38.03 18.79 -7.11
C LEU A 667 39.47 19.15 -7.52
N LEU A 668 40.14 18.30 -8.30
CA LEU A 668 41.47 18.57 -8.87
C LEU A 668 41.38 19.53 -10.07
N GLU A 669 40.37 19.41 -10.93
CA GLU A 669 40.13 20.31 -12.06
C GLU A 669 39.80 21.73 -11.58
N ARG A 670 38.91 21.85 -10.59
CA ARG A 670 38.60 23.12 -9.90
C ARG A 670 39.75 23.66 -9.03
N SER A 671 40.89 22.95 -8.96
CA SER A 671 42.06 23.31 -8.15
C SER A 671 41.77 23.49 -6.65
N HIS A 672 40.71 22.85 -6.14
CA HIS A 672 40.38 22.82 -4.71
C HIS A 672 41.29 21.86 -3.92
N ILE A 673 41.89 20.88 -4.59
CA ILE A 673 42.95 20.00 -4.08
C ILE A 673 44.18 20.14 -4.97
N VAL A 674 45.38 20.16 -4.37
CA VAL A 674 46.66 20.10 -5.10
C VAL A 674 47.61 19.13 -4.39
N VAL A 675 48.07 18.10 -5.10
CA VAL A 675 48.76 16.93 -4.54
C VAL A 675 50.28 17.05 -4.73
N LYS A 676 50.92 17.81 -3.84
CA LYS A 676 52.38 18.08 -3.91
C LYS A 676 53.26 17.10 -3.12
N SER A 677 52.72 15.96 -2.67
CA SER A 677 53.47 14.99 -1.85
C SER A 677 53.01 13.55 -2.07
N THR A 678 53.96 12.61 -2.07
CA THR A 678 53.77 11.16 -2.25
C THR A 678 52.95 10.47 -1.17
N ASN A 679 52.70 11.14 -0.04
CA ASN A 679 51.97 10.57 1.09
C ASN A 679 50.45 10.82 1.03
N TYR A 680 49.97 11.53 0.01
CA TYR A 680 48.57 11.76 -0.38
C TYR A 680 47.57 12.22 0.71
N LYS A 681 48.02 12.59 1.93
CA LYS A 681 47.22 13.03 3.10
C LYS A 681 46.19 14.16 2.88
N VAL A 682 46.20 14.83 1.72
CA VAL A 682 45.27 15.91 1.37
C VAL A 682 44.04 15.37 0.62
N VAL A 683 44.10 14.15 0.10
CA VAL A 683 43.02 13.48 -0.63
C VAL A 683 41.99 12.92 0.36
N PRO A 684 40.69 13.23 0.22
CA PRO A 684 39.61 12.56 0.95
C PRO A 684 39.62 11.04 0.75
N ILE A 685 39.42 10.25 1.82
CA ILE A 685 39.39 8.78 1.76
C ILE A 685 37.99 8.17 1.72
N SER A 686 36.92 8.98 1.73
CA SER A 686 35.53 8.52 1.59
C SER A 686 34.66 9.56 0.88
N LEU A 687 33.52 9.12 0.31
CA LEU A 687 32.50 10.03 -0.26
C LEU A 687 32.03 11.09 0.75
N ALA A 688 31.85 10.70 2.01
CA ALA A 688 31.44 11.62 3.07
C ALA A 688 32.49 12.70 3.37
N GLN A 689 33.79 12.39 3.25
CA GLN A 689 34.85 13.40 3.35
C GLN A 689 34.91 14.33 2.13
N ILE A 690 34.57 13.83 0.93
CA ILE A 690 34.41 14.66 -0.28
C ILE A 690 33.26 15.66 -0.08
N PHE A 691 32.07 15.19 0.32
CA PHE A 691 30.92 16.05 0.56
C PHE A 691 31.21 17.07 1.69
N LEU A 692 31.87 16.65 2.76
CA LEU A 692 32.32 17.53 3.85
C LEU A 692 33.29 18.61 3.34
N LEU A 693 34.24 18.27 2.46
CA LEU A 693 35.16 19.24 1.87
C LEU A 693 34.43 20.23 0.96
N GLN A 694 33.56 19.76 0.06
CA GLN A 694 32.74 20.60 -0.82
C GLN A 694 31.86 21.57 -0.01
N PHE A 695 31.23 21.10 1.07
CA PHE A 695 30.44 21.96 1.96
C PHE A 695 31.29 22.93 2.78
N ASN A 696 32.50 22.57 3.20
CA ASN A 696 33.42 23.53 3.84
C ASN A 696 33.91 24.62 2.88
N LEU A 697 34.08 24.30 1.59
CA LEU A 697 34.48 25.26 0.55
C LEU A 697 33.33 26.21 0.19
N ARG A 698 32.10 25.70 0.08
CA ARG A 698 30.91 26.50 -0.25
C ARG A 698 30.34 27.28 0.95
N PHE A 699 30.45 26.72 2.16
CA PHE A 699 29.94 27.29 3.41
C PHE A 699 31.02 27.33 4.51
N PRO A 700 31.99 28.27 4.45
CA PRO A 700 33.12 28.31 5.38
C PRO A 700 32.72 28.56 6.84
N THR A 701 31.61 29.26 7.08
CA THR A 701 31.11 29.60 8.43
C THR A 701 29.79 28.90 8.73
N VAL A 702 29.52 28.60 10.01
CA VAL A 702 28.24 27.99 10.43
C VAL A 702 27.05 28.88 10.01
N GLN A 703 27.19 30.20 10.19
CA GLN A 703 26.20 31.21 9.75
C GLN A 703 25.90 31.19 8.24
N SER A 704 26.87 30.84 7.39
CA SER A 704 26.63 30.70 5.95
C SER A 704 25.78 29.47 5.61
N PHE A 705 25.91 28.39 6.39
CA PHE A 705 25.07 27.20 6.27
C PHE A 705 23.68 27.41 6.90
N GLU A 706 23.58 28.06 8.06
CA GLU A 706 22.30 28.35 8.74
C GLU A 706 21.30 29.08 7.83
N LYS A 707 21.77 29.93 6.91
CA LYS A 707 20.92 30.60 5.90
C LYS A 707 20.21 29.65 4.92
N ILE A 708 20.77 28.47 4.67
CA ILE A 708 20.27 27.48 3.71
C ILE A 708 19.71 26.20 4.34
N THR A 709 19.97 25.95 5.64
CA THR A 709 19.55 24.71 6.33
C THR A 709 18.07 24.42 6.14
N HIS A 710 17.20 25.43 6.21
CA HIS A 710 15.76 25.25 6.00
C HIS A 710 15.38 24.86 4.56
N ILE A 711 16.12 25.32 3.55
CA ILE A 711 15.93 24.94 2.14
C ILE A 711 16.24 23.44 1.98
N LEU A 712 17.41 23.01 2.48
CA LEU A 712 17.83 21.61 2.46
C LEU A 712 16.86 20.72 3.26
N SER A 713 16.53 21.10 4.50
CA SER A 713 15.57 20.37 5.34
C SER A 713 14.22 20.18 4.65
N VAL A 714 13.66 21.21 3.99
CA VAL A 714 12.40 21.09 3.23
C VAL A 714 12.54 20.10 2.06
N CYS A 715 13.63 20.15 1.31
CA CYS A 715 13.86 19.22 0.19
C CYS A 715 14.03 17.76 0.65
N LEU A 716 14.77 17.53 1.75
CA LEU A 716 14.95 16.19 2.36
C LEU A 716 13.66 15.63 2.99
N ALA A 717 12.72 16.51 3.33
CA ALA A 717 11.48 16.18 4.02
C ALA A 717 10.27 15.97 3.10
N ALA A 718 10.41 16.24 1.80
CA ALA A 718 9.33 16.10 0.83
C ALA A 718 9.04 14.63 0.49
N LEU A 719 7.80 14.34 0.06
CA LEU A 719 7.40 13.03 -0.46
C LEU A 719 7.52 12.92 -1.99
N TYR A 720 7.69 14.05 -2.65
CA TYR A 720 7.83 14.23 -4.09
C TYR A 720 8.72 15.46 -4.35
N PRO A 721 9.44 15.53 -5.48
CA PRO A 721 10.22 16.69 -5.86
C PRO A 721 9.37 17.96 -5.89
N LEU A 722 9.85 19.05 -5.29
CA LEU A 722 9.12 20.31 -5.16
C LEU A 722 9.58 21.35 -6.18
N THR A 723 8.69 22.24 -6.60
CA THR A 723 9.03 23.43 -7.39
C THR A 723 9.68 24.52 -6.51
N LEU A 724 10.41 25.45 -7.13
CA LEU A 724 11.07 26.57 -6.42
C LEU A 724 10.10 27.39 -5.55
N VAL A 725 8.89 27.61 -6.06
CA VAL A 725 7.81 28.35 -5.39
C VAL A 725 7.26 27.59 -4.17
N GLU A 726 7.12 26.27 -4.28
CA GLU A 726 6.69 25.42 -3.18
C GLU A 726 7.72 25.32 -2.05
N ILE A 727 9.02 25.33 -2.40
CA ILE A 727 10.13 25.41 -1.45
C ILE A 727 10.12 26.77 -0.74
N TYR A 728 9.98 27.87 -1.49
CA TYR A 728 9.89 29.23 -0.94
C TYR A 728 8.77 29.36 0.09
N TYR A 729 7.54 28.95 -0.25
CA TYR A 729 6.42 29.03 0.70
C TYR A 729 6.58 28.07 1.89
N SER A 730 7.21 26.90 1.72
CA SER A 730 7.53 26.03 2.87
C SER A 730 8.54 26.66 3.82
N VAL A 731 9.62 27.24 3.32
CA VAL A 731 10.61 27.96 4.15
C VAL A 731 9.98 29.17 4.84
N ASN A 732 9.20 29.98 4.12
CA ASN A 732 8.53 31.15 4.70
C ASN A 732 7.44 30.78 5.71
N SER A 733 6.82 29.59 5.63
CA SER A 733 5.84 29.14 6.62
C SER A 733 6.43 28.81 8.00
N LEU A 734 7.75 28.61 8.10
CA LEU A 734 8.47 28.52 9.38
C LEU A 734 8.60 29.87 10.08
N LEU A 735 8.48 30.97 9.34
CA LEU A 735 8.56 32.33 9.83
C LEU A 735 7.16 32.84 10.25
N VAL A 736 7.15 33.94 11.01
CA VAL A 736 5.91 34.51 11.60
C VAL A 736 5.83 36.02 11.36
N ASN A 737 6.85 36.78 11.81
CA ASN A 737 6.82 38.25 11.75
C ASN A 737 7.67 38.85 10.60
N THR A 738 8.71 38.13 10.17
CA THR A 738 9.70 38.58 9.19
C THR A 738 9.87 37.51 8.13
N PHE A 739 9.19 37.68 6.99
CA PHE A 739 9.32 36.77 5.85
C PHE A 739 10.61 37.05 5.08
N LEU A 740 11.18 36.00 4.50
CA LEU A 740 12.31 36.06 3.59
C LEU A 740 11.86 36.62 2.23
N PRO A 741 12.44 37.72 1.73
CA PRO A 741 12.14 38.24 0.39
C PRO A 741 12.43 37.21 -0.70
N TRP A 742 11.73 37.30 -1.84
CA TRP A 742 11.94 36.39 -2.97
C TRP A 742 13.38 36.43 -3.50
N ASP A 743 13.95 37.63 -3.62
CA ASP A 743 15.29 37.82 -4.18
C ASP A 743 16.36 37.25 -3.23
N GLU A 744 16.27 37.51 -1.92
CA GLU A 744 17.20 36.94 -0.93
C GLU A 744 17.03 35.41 -0.81
N PHE A 745 15.84 34.87 -1.06
CA PHE A 745 15.65 33.43 -1.21
C PHE A 745 16.33 32.88 -2.47
N CYS A 746 16.25 33.60 -3.59
CA CYS A 746 16.94 33.21 -4.83
C CYS A 746 18.46 33.20 -4.64
N ASP A 747 19.05 34.23 -4.03
CA ASP A 747 20.50 34.27 -3.69
C ASP A 747 20.91 33.05 -2.84
N ARG A 748 20.11 32.74 -1.81
CA ARG A 748 20.33 31.56 -0.95
C ARG A 748 20.18 30.25 -1.72
N PHE A 749 19.23 30.16 -2.66
CA PHE A 749 18.99 28.97 -3.48
C PHE A 749 20.06 28.78 -4.56
N GLU A 750 20.54 29.84 -5.20
CA GLU A 750 21.63 29.77 -6.18
C GLU A 750 22.93 29.23 -5.55
N SER A 751 23.15 29.48 -4.25
CA SER A 751 24.25 28.87 -3.50
C SER A 751 24.21 27.33 -3.50
N LEU A 752 23.03 26.72 -3.68
CA LEU A 752 22.78 25.26 -3.72
C LEU A 752 22.69 24.66 -5.13
N SER A 753 22.84 25.47 -6.19
CA SER A 753 22.67 25.04 -7.59
C SER A 753 23.49 23.83 -8.03
N GLU A 754 24.66 23.59 -7.42
CA GLU A 754 25.51 22.42 -7.73
C GLU A 754 25.01 21.11 -7.07
N PHE A 755 24.11 21.21 -6.09
CA PHE A 755 23.61 20.08 -5.29
C PHE A 755 22.13 19.74 -5.57
N LEU A 756 21.34 20.74 -5.98
CA LEU A 756 19.92 20.61 -6.34
C LEU A 756 19.74 20.83 -7.85
N VAL A 757 19.59 19.72 -8.59
CA VAL A 757 19.40 19.73 -10.05
C VAL A 757 17.94 20.07 -10.37
N LYS A 758 17.74 21.01 -11.30
CA LYS A 758 16.41 21.35 -11.83
C LYS A 758 15.95 20.31 -12.85
N ARG A 759 14.71 19.85 -12.69
CA ARG A 759 14.05 18.87 -13.56
C ARG A 759 13.26 19.51 -14.70
N ILE A 760 12.94 18.71 -15.73
CA ILE A 760 12.13 19.09 -16.91
C ILE A 760 10.74 19.60 -16.47
N ASP A 761 10.17 19.04 -15.41
CA ASP A 761 8.89 19.47 -14.83
C ASP A 761 9.00 20.73 -13.94
N ASN A 762 10.18 21.35 -13.84
CA ASN A 762 10.52 22.49 -12.97
C ASN A 762 10.53 22.20 -11.45
N THR A 763 10.51 20.93 -11.06
CA THR A 763 10.84 20.51 -9.69
C THR A 763 12.37 20.41 -9.49
N TYR A 764 12.81 20.16 -8.25
CA TYR A 764 14.23 20.00 -7.91
C TYR A 764 14.49 18.69 -7.15
N MET A 765 15.62 18.05 -7.45
CA MET A 765 16.09 16.83 -6.79
C MET A 765 17.58 16.91 -6.45
N PHE A 766 18.02 16.12 -5.48
CA PHE A 766 19.45 15.96 -5.17
C PHE A 766 20.20 15.27 -6.32
N PHE A 767 21.41 15.72 -6.62
CA PHE A 767 22.22 15.16 -7.71
C PHE A 767 22.56 13.67 -7.55
N HIS A 768 22.58 13.13 -6.33
CA HIS A 768 22.80 11.69 -6.06
C HIS A 768 22.22 11.26 -4.70
N PRO A 769 21.55 10.08 -4.59
CA PRO A 769 20.96 9.60 -3.33
C PRO A 769 21.92 9.49 -2.14
N SER A 770 23.19 9.13 -2.35
CA SER A 770 24.16 9.04 -1.24
C SER A 770 24.51 10.39 -0.61
N PHE A 771 24.33 11.50 -1.34
CA PHE A 771 24.53 12.84 -0.80
C PHE A 771 23.33 13.26 0.07
N ARG A 772 22.11 12.94 -0.38
CA ARG A 772 20.88 13.06 0.42
C ARG A 772 21.00 12.31 1.74
N GLU A 773 21.43 11.04 1.70
CA GLU A 773 21.68 10.25 2.91
C GLU A 773 22.73 10.88 3.82
N TRP A 774 23.80 11.45 3.26
CA TRP A 774 24.81 12.20 4.00
C TRP A 774 24.29 13.51 4.63
N LEU A 775 23.22 14.13 4.13
CA LEU A 775 22.57 15.25 4.85
C LEU A 775 21.67 14.77 6.02
N ILE A 776 21.30 13.48 6.04
CA ILE A 776 20.34 12.87 6.99
C ILE A 776 21.05 12.09 8.10
N ARG A 777 22.14 11.37 7.80
CA ARG A 777 22.81 10.42 8.70
C ARG A 777 24.34 10.48 8.58
N ARG A 778 25.02 10.13 9.67
CA ARG A 778 26.47 9.87 9.76
C ARG A 778 26.72 8.42 10.16
N ASP A 779 27.90 7.91 9.83
CA ASP A 779 28.47 6.74 10.50
C ASP A 779 29.18 7.18 11.79
N ASP A 780 29.31 6.28 12.76
CA ASP A 780 29.66 6.61 14.16
C ASP A 780 31.00 7.33 14.36
N ASN A 781 31.89 7.25 13.37
CA ASN A 781 33.22 7.87 13.39
C ASN A 781 33.30 9.22 12.64
N GLU A 782 32.18 9.75 12.14
CA GLU A 782 32.16 10.95 11.29
C GLU A 782 31.67 12.24 11.99
N SER A 783 32.04 13.39 11.43
CA SER A 783 31.65 14.69 11.98
C SER A 783 30.19 15.03 11.67
N SER A 784 29.39 15.30 12.71
CA SER A 784 28.01 15.79 12.61
C SER A 784 27.85 17.19 12.01
N LYS A 785 28.91 17.81 11.48
CA LYS A 785 28.83 19.08 10.75
C LYS A 785 27.94 18.92 9.51
N PHE A 786 27.16 19.97 9.23
CA PHE A 786 26.22 20.08 8.10
C PHE A 786 25.06 19.07 8.09
N LEU A 787 24.76 18.40 9.22
CA LEU A 787 23.58 17.57 9.38
C LEU A 787 22.30 18.43 9.36
N CYS A 788 21.27 18.04 8.61
CA CYS A 788 20.00 18.76 8.51
C CYS A 788 18.94 18.14 9.43
N ASP A 789 18.15 18.96 10.15
CA ASP A 789 16.98 18.45 10.89
C ASP A 789 15.78 18.30 9.95
N LEU A 790 15.39 17.06 9.66
CA LEU A 790 14.25 16.73 8.81
C LEU A 790 12.92 17.16 9.45
N ARG A 791 12.85 17.26 10.79
CA ARG A 791 11.64 17.67 11.51
C ARG A 791 11.31 19.13 11.21
N ALA A 792 12.32 19.99 11.08
CA ALA A 792 12.15 21.37 10.63
C ALA A 792 11.62 21.43 9.18
N GLY A 793 12.06 20.52 8.31
CA GLY A 793 11.57 20.38 6.94
C GLY A 793 10.10 19.97 6.89
N HIS A 794 9.74 18.87 7.56
CA HIS A 794 8.36 18.40 7.66
C HIS A 794 7.45 19.46 8.32
N CYS A 795 7.94 20.21 9.30
CA CYS A 795 7.22 21.33 9.92
C CYS A 795 6.92 22.46 8.91
N GLY A 796 7.88 22.79 8.03
CA GLY A 796 7.70 23.78 6.95
C GLY A 796 6.80 23.30 5.82
N ILE A 797 6.66 21.99 5.60
CA ILE A 797 5.65 21.46 4.67
C ILE A 797 4.27 21.47 5.34
N ALA A 798 4.16 21.02 6.60
CA ALA A 798 2.93 21.04 7.37
C ALA A 798 2.35 22.45 7.53
N TYR A 799 3.16 23.46 7.87
CA TYR A 799 2.70 24.85 7.94
C TYR A 799 2.36 25.45 6.56
N ARG A 800 3.03 25.06 5.47
CA ARG A 800 2.62 25.47 4.11
C ARG A 800 1.22 24.95 3.81
N LEU A 801 0.98 23.66 4.03
CA LEU A 801 -0.32 23.03 3.82
C LEU A 801 -1.40 23.70 4.68
N SER A 802 -1.17 23.87 5.99
CA SER A 802 -2.16 24.43 6.92
C SER A 802 -2.43 25.93 6.76
N ARG A 803 -1.43 26.74 6.36
CA ARG A 803 -1.56 28.21 6.29
C ARG A 803 -1.83 28.75 4.88
N VAL A 804 -1.41 28.03 3.83
CA VAL A 804 -1.43 28.53 2.44
C VAL A 804 -2.38 27.73 1.54
N GLN A 805 -2.64 26.46 1.84
CA GLN A 805 -3.47 25.57 1.01
C GLN A 805 -4.78 25.11 1.68
N ALA A 806 -5.07 25.55 2.90
CA ALA A 806 -6.31 25.20 3.59
C ALA A 806 -7.55 25.92 2.99
N PRO A 807 -8.74 25.28 2.96
CA PRO A 807 -9.01 23.91 3.41
C PRO A 807 -8.52 22.85 2.42
N LEU A 808 -7.85 21.83 2.95
CA LEU A 808 -7.20 20.76 2.18
C LEU A 808 -8.19 19.68 1.72
N ASP A 809 -7.89 19.09 0.56
CA ASP A 809 -8.53 17.89 0.04
C ASP A 809 -8.15 16.62 0.85
N SER A 810 -8.80 15.49 0.54
CA SER A 810 -8.65 14.22 1.24
C SER A 810 -7.28 13.53 1.04
N GLU A 811 -6.51 13.89 0.00
CA GLU A 811 -5.14 13.39 -0.20
C GLU A 811 -4.12 14.23 0.58
N LYS A 812 -4.17 15.56 0.45
CA LYS A 812 -3.28 16.47 1.18
C LYS A 812 -3.56 16.52 2.67
N THR A 813 -4.77 16.19 3.12
CA THR A 813 -5.06 15.99 4.55
C THR A 813 -4.25 14.81 5.11
N MET A 814 -4.11 13.72 4.35
CA MET A 814 -3.24 12.59 4.73
C MET A 814 -1.75 12.96 4.65
N GLU A 815 -1.33 13.74 3.64
CA GLU A 815 0.04 14.31 3.57
C GLU A 815 0.36 15.19 4.78
N LEU A 816 -0.55 16.09 5.17
CA LEU A 816 -0.43 16.93 6.36
C LEU A 816 -0.27 16.09 7.63
N GLY A 817 -1.10 15.06 7.80
CA GLY A 817 -1.00 14.15 8.94
C GLY A 817 0.34 13.42 9.04
N HIS A 818 0.88 12.96 7.90
CA HIS A 818 2.21 12.35 7.82
C HIS A 818 3.32 13.33 8.23
N HIS A 819 3.26 14.57 7.74
CA HIS A 819 4.26 15.60 8.07
C HIS A 819 4.17 16.09 9.51
N ILE A 820 2.97 16.30 10.08
CA ILE A 820 2.78 16.66 11.50
C ILE A 820 3.43 15.63 12.43
N LEU A 821 3.20 14.33 12.16
CA LEU A 821 3.73 13.23 12.98
C LEU A 821 5.25 13.11 12.89
N LYS A 822 5.83 13.14 11.67
CA LYS A 822 7.29 13.10 11.48
C LYS A 822 7.99 14.37 11.99
N ALA A 823 7.34 15.53 11.95
CA ALA A 823 7.87 16.77 12.53
C ALA A 823 7.83 16.79 14.07
N HIS A 824 7.12 15.86 14.72
CA HIS A 824 6.88 15.85 16.16
C HIS A 824 6.35 17.19 16.70
N MET A 825 5.45 17.83 15.96
CA MET A 825 4.93 19.15 16.32
C MET A 825 4.32 19.15 17.72
N TYR A 826 4.52 20.23 18.47
CA TYR A 826 4.10 20.40 19.86
C TYR A 826 4.70 19.42 20.90
N ARG A 827 5.59 18.47 20.56
CA ARG A 827 6.17 17.48 21.53
C ARG A 827 6.78 18.13 22.79
N ASN A 828 7.30 19.35 22.68
CA ASN A 828 7.93 20.09 23.77
C ASN A 828 6.97 21.03 24.53
N LEU A 829 5.75 21.27 24.02
CA LEU A 829 4.72 22.07 24.72
C LEU A 829 3.94 21.17 25.67
N GLY A 830 4.44 21.04 26.90
CA GLY A 830 3.77 20.23 27.93
C GLY A 830 2.42 20.81 28.35
N PRO A 831 1.50 20.00 28.92
CA PRO A 831 0.17 20.45 29.34
C PRO A 831 0.17 21.65 30.31
N ALA A 832 1.28 21.88 31.03
CA ALA A 832 1.45 23.01 31.94
C ALA A 832 1.44 24.40 31.26
N GLN A 833 1.64 24.50 29.94
CA GLN A 833 1.67 25.79 29.22
C GLN A 833 0.32 26.17 28.58
N LEU A 834 -0.49 25.19 28.16
CA LEU A 834 -1.72 25.42 27.37
C LEU A 834 -2.94 24.61 27.86
N GLY A 835 -2.80 23.77 28.89
CA GLY A 835 -3.86 22.87 29.38
C GLY A 835 -4.17 21.66 28.47
N LEU A 836 -3.64 21.65 27.24
CA LEU A 836 -3.89 20.64 26.20
C LEU A 836 -2.69 19.71 26.00
N CYS A 837 -2.91 18.47 25.56
CA CYS A 837 -1.82 17.57 25.19
C CYS A 837 -1.33 17.85 23.75
N PRO A 838 -0.03 17.62 23.44
CA PRO A 838 0.52 17.78 22.08
C PRO A 838 -0.28 17.07 20.98
N ARG A 839 -0.73 15.84 21.26
CA ARG A 839 -1.60 15.03 20.38
C ARG A 839 -2.90 15.76 20.01
N ASP A 840 -3.50 16.47 20.96
CA ASP A 840 -4.79 17.13 20.78
C ASP A 840 -4.61 18.45 20.01
N LEU A 841 -3.48 19.13 20.19
CA LEU A 841 -3.06 20.26 19.36
C LEU A 841 -2.79 19.84 17.90
N GLN A 842 -2.12 18.69 17.69
CA GLN A 842 -1.93 18.11 16.35
C GLN A 842 -3.28 17.79 15.68
N ALA A 843 -4.22 17.20 16.42
CA ALA A 843 -5.55 16.87 15.93
C ALA A 843 -6.36 18.13 15.57
N MET A 844 -6.35 19.15 16.43
CA MET A 844 -6.98 20.46 16.15
C MET A 844 -6.37 21.15 14.93
N MET A 845 -5.06 21.04 14.70
CA MET A 845 -4.39 21.56 13.51
C MET A 845 -4.88 20.87 12.23
N VAL A 846 -5.06 19.54 12.24
CA VAL A 846 -5.65 18.80 11.11
C VAL A 846 -7.12 19.19 10.89
N ALA A 847 -7.92 19.22 11.96
CA ALA A 847 -9.35 19.54 11.90
C ALA A 847 -9.64 20.94 11.34
N THR A 848 -8.78 21.92 11.64
CA THR A 848 -8.90 23.30 11.14
C THR A 848 -8.29 23.52 9.75
N SER A 849 -7.45 22.59 9.27
CA SER A 849 -6.78 22.70 7.96
C SER A 849 -7.47 21.93 6.84
N SER A 850 -8.36 20.99 7.15
CA SER A 850 -8.97 20.05 6.19
C SER A 850 -10.41 20.42 5.83
N ALA A 851 -10.85 20.06 4.63
CA ALA A 851 -12.25 20.23 4.22
C ALA A 851 -13.16 19.15 4.83
N ASN A 852 -12.68 17.89 4.87
CA ASN A 852 -13.39 16.77 5.49
C ASN A 852 -12.41 15.69 5.96
N VAL A 853 -12.29 15.51 7.27
CA VAL A 853 -11.40 14.51 7.89
C VAL A 853 -11.88 13.07 7.64
N GLY A 854 -13.20 12.85 7.57
CA GLY A 854 -13.75 11.51 7.31
C GLY A 854 -13.37 10.99 5.92
N GLU A 855 -13.49 11.84 4.91
CA GLU A 855 -13.10 11.53 3.53
C GLU A 855 -11.59 11.23 3.41
N ALA A 856 -10.74 11.90 4.20
CA ALA A 856 -9.30 11.62 4.23
C ALA A 856 -8.99 10.20 4.75
N ILE A 857 -9.72 9.70 5.76
CA ILE A 857 -9.58 8.31 6.24
C ILE A 857 -10.08 7.32 5.17
N ALA A 858 -11.19 7.66 4.50
CA ALA A 858 -11.81 6.89 3.43
C ALA A 858 -11.13 7.05 2.05
N ASN A 859 -9.95 7.69 1.98
CA ASN A 859 -9.18 7.80 0.76
C ASN A 859 -8.68 6.40 0.31
N LEU A 860 -8.81 6.10 -0.98
CA LEU A 860 -8.49 4.80 -1.60
C LEU A 860 -7.13 4.23 -1.13
N ARG A 861 -6.05 5.02 -1.17
CA ARG A 861 -4.72 4.55 -0.72
C ARG A 861 -4.69 4.17 0.76
N ASN A 862 -5.45 4.83 1.62
CA ASN A 862 -5.52 4.51 3.05
C ASN A 862 -6.44 3.33 3.36
N ILE A 863 -7.33 2.96 2.44
CA ILE A 863 -8.18 1.76 2.58
C ILE A 863 -7.35 0.48 2.37
N TYR A 864 -6.55 0.42 1.29
CA TYR A 864 -5.78 -0.79 0.95
C TYR A 864 -4.35 -0.80 1.52
N THR A 865 -3.71 0.37 1.64
CA THR A 865 -2.39 0.54 2.29
C THR A 865 -2.47 1.55 3.45
N PRO A 866 -3.21 1.23 4.53
CA PRO A 866 -3.42 2.16 5.64
C PRO A 866 -2.14 2.57 6.35
N ASN A 867 -1.99 3.86 6.61
CA ASN A 867 -1.06 4.36 7.62
C ASN A 867 -1.78 4.46 8.96
N VAL A 868 -1.47 3.56 9.88
CA VAL A 868 -2.24 3.41 11.14
C VAL A 868 -2.03 4.64 12.04
N LYS A 869 -0.83 5.23 12.02
CA LYS A 869 -0.47 6.39 12.85
C LYS A 869 -1.15 7.67 12.34
N VAL A 870 -1.18 7.90 11.03
CA VAL A 870 -1.90 9.03 10.42
C VAL A 870 -3.41 8.86 10.59
N SER A 871 -3.95 7.67 10.34
CA SER A 871 -5.39 7.39 10.54
C SER A 871 -5.84 7.66 11.98
N ARG A 872 -5.00 7.32 12.97
CA ARG A 872 -5.25 7.65 14.38
C ARG A 872 -5.32 9.15 14.64
N LEU A 873 -4.48 9.95 13.99
CA LEU A 873 -4.52 11.41 14.06
C LEU A 873 -5.79 11.98 13.42
N MET A 874 -6.26 11.39 12.32
CA MET A 874 -7.53 11.78 11.66
C MET A 874 -8.75 11.49 12.55
N LEU A 875 -8.82 10.31 13.18
CA LEU A 875 -9.91 9.99 14.12
C LEU A 875 -9.92 10.96 15.32
N LEU A 876 -8.74 11.34 15.84
CA LEU A 876 -8.62 12.37 16.89
C LEU A 876 -9.03 13.76 16.42
N ALA A 877 -8.88 14.07 15.14
CA ALA A 877 -9.29 15.33 14.51
C ALA A 877 -10.80 15.39 14.20
N GLY A 878 -11.59 14.40 14.65
CA GLY A 878 -13.04 14.36 14.45
C GLY A 878 -13.50 13.59 13.20
N GLY A 879 -12.61 12.85 12.53
CA GLY A 879 -13.02 11.91 11.50
C GLY A 879 -13.90 10.80 12.08
N SER A 880 -15.07 10.56 11.46
CA SER A 880 -15.99 9.52 11.92
C SER A 880 -15.40 8.11 11.65
N PRO A 881 -15.36 7.21 12.65
CA PRO A 881 -14.98 5.82 12.41
C PRO A 881 -16.03 5.07 11.57
N ASN A 882 -17.27 5.59 11.54
CA ASN A 882 -18.41 5.05 10.81
C ASN A 882 -18.55 5.67 9.41
N GLN A 883 -17.49 6.27 8.87
CA GLN A 883 -17.49 6.82 7.51
C GLN A 883 -17.80 5.71 6.48
N ILE A 884 -18.69 6.02 5.54
CA ILE A 884 -19.05 5.13 4.43
C ILE A 884 -18.09 5.35 3.26
N THR A 885 -17.74 4.27 2.57
CA THR A 885 -16.82 4.23 1.42
C THR A 885 -17.56 3.81 0.14
N GLU A 886 -17.12 4.23 -1.04
CA GLU A 886 -17.73 3.80 -2.32
C GLU A 886 -17.56 2.27 -2.57
N CYS A 887 -16.54 1.65 -1.97
CA CYS A 887 -16.22 0.22 -2.15
C CYS A 887 -17.13 -0.73 -1.34
N LEU A 888 -17.14 -2.01 -1.77
CA LEU A 888 -17.99 -3.08 -1.23
C LEU A 888 -19.49 -2.73 -1.13
N GLY A 889 -19.97 -1.83 -2.01
CA GLY A 889 -21.36 -1.40 -2.08
C GLY A 889 -21.76 -0.58 -0.86
N ASN A 890 -21.21 0.64 -0.75
CA ASN A 890 -21.44 1.58 0.35
C ASN A 890 -21.09 0.98 1.74
N ALA A 891 -19.96 0.30 1.84
CA ALA A 891 -19.53 -0.30 3.11
C ALA A 891 -18.92 0.75 4.07
N PRO A 892 -19.19 0.64 5.40
CA PRO A 892 -18.46 1.36 6.43
C PRO A 892 -16.96 1.01 6.43
N LEU A 893 -16.10 1.92 6.90
CA LEU A 893 -14.65 1.66 7.06
C LEU A 893 -14.36 0.35 7.81
N LEU A 894 -15.07 0.08 8.92
CA LEU A 894 -14.88 -1.14 9.70
C LEU A 894 -15.14 -2.41 8.88
N CYS A 895 -16.20 -2.41 8.06
CA CYS A 895 -16.51 -3.51 7.14
C CYS A 895 -15.39 -3.73 6.11
N MET A 896 -14.87 -2.64 5.54
CA MET A 896 -13.81 -2.72 4.53
C MET A 896 -12.48 -3.22 5.10
N TYR A 897 -12.02 -2.71 6.25
CA TYR A 897 -10.81 -3.21 6.89
C TYR A 897 -10.97 -4.62 7.46
N ALA A 898 -12.19 -5.04 7.81
CA ALA A 898 -12.48 -6.40 8.24
C ALA A 898 -12.42 -7.40 7.06
N TYR A 899 -12.95 -7.03 5.89
CA TYR A 899 -12.84 -7.79 4.64
C TYR A 899 -11.38 -7.92 4.15
N GLN A 900 -10.55 -6.89 4.37
CA GLN A 900 -9.11 -6.90 4.05
C GLN A 900 -8.21 -7.50 5.15
N GLY A 901 -8.78 -7.95 6.27
CA GLY A 901 -8.01 -8.60 7.34
C GLY A 901 -7.11 -7.67 8.16
N ILE A 902 -7.22 -6.34 8.04
CA ILE A 902 -6.26 -5.38 8.60
C ILE A 902 -6.51 -5.13 10.09
N LEU A 903 -6.06 -6.09 10.91
CA LEU A 903 -6.22 -6.16 12.37
C LEU A 903 -5.90 -4.85 13.10
N SER A 904 -4.85 -4.14 12.68
CA SER A 904 -4.42 -2.87 13.28
C SER A 904 -5.44 -1.74 13.07
N MET A 905 -6.08 -1.68 11.90
CA MET A 905 -7.10 -0.69 11.59
C MET A 905 -8.46 -1.05 12.20
N VAL A 906 -8.83 -2.32 12.18
CA VAL A 906 -10.03 -2.82 12.90
C VAL A 906 -9.91 -2.50 14.40
N GLY A 907 -8.77 -2.82 15.02
CA GLY A 907 -8.50 -2.50 16.42
C GLY A 907 -8.54 -1.00 16.72
N LEU A 908 -7.98 -0.17 15.83
CA LEU A 908 -8.01 1.29 15.95
C LEU A 908 -9.43 1.85 15.85
N LEU A 909 -10.26 1.39 14.90
CA LEU A 909 -11.63 1.86 14.74
C LEU A 909 -12.49 1.49 15.96
N ILE A 910 -12.34 0.28 16.49
CA ILE A 910 -12.99 -0.16 17.74
C ILE A 910 -12.54 0.72 18.93
N GLU A 911 -11.24 1.07 19.03
CA GLU A 911 -10.71 1.98 20.07
C GLU A 911 -11.33 3.40 20.01
N PHE A 912 -11.92 3.80 18.88
CA PHE A 912 -12.61 5.08 18.70
C PHE A 912 -14.15 4.95 18.67
N GLY A 913 -14.70 3.78 19.02
CA GLY A 913 -16.15 3.57 19.11
C GLY A 913 -16.84 3.39 17.76
N ALA A 914 -16.18 2.72 16.80
CA ALA A 914 -16.86 2.25 15.59
C ALA A 914 -18.06 1.35 15.92
N ASP A 915 -19.13 1.51 15.17
CA ASP A 915 -20.30 0.64 15.26
C ASP A 915 -20.01 -0.70 14.56
N LEU A 916 -20.25 -1.80 15.28
CA LEU A 916 -19.96 -3.17 14.85
C LEU A 916 -21.07 -3.74 13.95
N GLU A 917 -22.29 -3.23 14.12
CA GLU A 917 -23.51 -3.76 13.49
C GLU A 917 -23.94 -2.94 12.25
N MET A 918 -23.19 -1.89 11.90
CA MET A 918 -23.36 -1.22 10.61
C MET A 918 -23.02 -2.16 9.45
N THR A 919 -23.91 -2.20 8.46
CA THR A 919 -23.86 -3.10 7.31
C THR A 919 -23.49 -2.39 6.01
N ASN A 920 -23.08 -3.17 5.00
CA ASN A 920 -23.04 -2.71 3.62
C ASN A 920 -24.41 -2.87 2.93
N SER A 921 -24.51 -2.52 1.64
CA SER A 921 -25.72 -2.69 0.82
C SER A 921 -26.30 -4.11 0.73
N GLN A 922 -25.56 -5.15 1.12
CA GLN A 922 -26.04 -6.54 1.15
C GLN A 922 -26.53 -6.97 2.54
N GLY A 923 -26.51 -6.09 3.54
CA GLY A 923 -26.84 -6.41 4.93
C GLY A 923 -25.70 -7.10 5.71
N CYS A 924 -24.49 -7.20 5.13
CA CYS A 924 -23.36 -7.87 5.76
C CYS A 924 -22.65 -6.92 6.76
N THR A 925 -22.51 -7.33 8.02
CA THR A 925 -21.70 -6.64 9.05
C THR A 925 -20.20 -6.92 8.90
N ALA A 926 -19.37 -6.14 9.61
CA ALA A 926 -17.92 -6.33 9.61
C ALA A 926 -17.48 -7.74 10.03
N LEU A 927 -18.22 -8.39 10.95
CA LEU A 927 -17.92 -9.77 11.35
C LEU A 927 -18.23 -10.76 10.22
N SER A 928 -19.37 -10.64 9.54
CA SER A 928 -19.72 -11.52 8.42
C SER A 928 -18.69 -11.46 7.29
N LEU A 929 -18.17 -10.26 6.97
CA LEU A 929 -17.14 -10.05 5.95
C LEU A 929 -15.76 -10.60 6.36
N ALA A 930 -15.37 -10.46 7.64
CA ALA A 930 -14.15 -11.09 8.16
C ALA A 930 -14.24 -12.63 8.10
N CYS A 931 -15.41 -13.20 8.41
CA CYS A 931 -15.68 -14.63 8.34
C CYS A 931 -15.71 -15.14 6.90
N GLN A 932 -16.30 -14.39 5.96
CA GLN A 932 -16.30 -14.69 4.52
C GLN A 932 -14.88 -14.82 3.94
N ARG A 933 -13.92 -14.07 4.47
CA ARG A 933 -12.49 -14.05 4.06
C ARG A 933 -11.56 -14.87 4.97
N GLY A 934 -12.08 -15.53 6.00
CA GLY A 934 -11.28 -16.42 6.87
C GLY A 934 -10.39 -15.72 7.88
N HIS A 935 -10.60 -14.42 8.15
CA HIS A 935 -9.72 -13.62 9.01
C HIS A 935 -9.98 -13.85 10.51
N VAL A 936 -9.52 -15.00 11.03
CA VAL A 936 -9.71 -15.46 12.42
C VAL A 936 -9.42 -14.39 13.45
N ASP A 937 -8.28 -13.69 13.36
CA ASP A 937 -7.91 -12.70 14.39
C ASP A 937 -8.72 -11.40 14.31
N VAL A 938 -9.22 -11.04 13.13
CA VAL A 938 -10.18 -9.93 12.98
C VAL A 938 -11.51 -10.32 13.61
N ALA A 939 -12.03 -11.51 13.30
CA ALA A 939 -13.25 -12.04 13.94
C ALA A 939 -13.10 -12.09 15.46
N ARG A 940 -11.95 -12.59 15.97
CA ARG A 940 -11.57 -12.59 17.39
C ARG A 940 -11.63 -11.19 18.03
N ARG A 941 -11.16 -10.15 17.33
CA ARG A 941 -11.19 -8.76 17.85
C ARG A 941 -12.58 -8.13 17.79
N LEU A 942 -13.39 -8.43 16.77
CA LEU A 942 -14.77 -7.98 16.66
C LEU A 942 -15.67 -8.63 17.73
N ILE A 943 -15.57 -9.95 17.90
CA ILE A 943 -16.33 -10.70 18.92
C ILE A 943 -15.91 -10.27 20.34
N ALA A 944 -14.61 -10.06 20.58
CA ALA A 944 -14.13 -9.51 21.85
C ALA A 944 -14.52 -8.04 22.10
N ALA A 945 -14.99 -7.31 21.08
CA ALA A 945 -15.57 -5.98 21.19
C ALA A 945 -17.10 -6.00 21.39
N GLY A 946 -17.75 -7.16 21.24
CA GLY A 946 -19.19 -7.35 21.42
C GLY A 946 -20.00 -7.53 20.14
N ALA A 947 -19.36 -7.72 18.98
CA ALA A 947 -20.06 -7.91 17.70
C ALA A 947 -21.02 -9.11 17.75
N SER A 948 -22.21 -8.98 17.15
CA SER A 948 -23.24 -10.01 17.21
C SER A 948 -22.88 -11.25 16.37
N LEU A 949 -23.18 -12.43 16.90
CA LEU A 949 -22.96 -13.73 16.23
C LEU A 949 -24.18 -14.17 15.38
N SER A 950 -25.34 -13.55 15.62
CA SER A 950 -26.65 -13.94 15.09
C SER A 950 -27.19 -13.02 14.00
N HIS A 951 -26.56 -11.85 13.74
CA HIS A 951 -27.00 -10.96 12.67
C HIS A 951 -26.97 -11.64 11.31
N THR A 952 -28.07 -11.54 10.57
CA THR A 952 -28.27 -12.08 9.23
C THR A 952 -28.15 -11.00 8.17
N ASP A 953 -27.55 -11.34 7.02
CA ASP A 953 -27.58 -10.49 5.84
C ASP A 953 -28.92 -10.59 5.07
N THR A 954 -29.01 -9.90 3.93
CA THR A 954 -30.21 -9.90 3.07
C THR A 954 -30.55 -11.26 2.44
N ALA A 955 -29.69 -12.27 2.60
CA ALA A 955 -29.90 -13.64 2.16
C ALA A 955 -29.92 -14.63 3.34
N GLU A 956 -30.28 -14.12 4.54
CA GLU A 956 -30.44 -14.85 5.80
C GLU A 956 -29.20 -15.69 6.22
N GLN A 957 -28.01 -15.23 5.82
CA GLN A 957 -26.73 -15.86 6.17
C GLN A 957 -26.08 -15.14 7.35
N THR A 958 -25.73 -15.89 8.38
CA THR A 958 -24.96 -15.41 9.55
C THR A 958 -23.45 -15.50 9.28
N PRO A 959 -22.57 -14.89 10.11
CA PRO A 959 -21.12 -15.01 9.96
C PRO A 959 -20.61 -16.46 9.94
N LEU A 960 -21.29 -17.38 10.66
CA LEU A 960 -20.98 -18.82 10.65
C LEU A 960 -21.26 -19.46 9.29
N VAL A 961 -22.36 -19.08 8.63
CA VAL A 961 -22.68 -19.56 7.28
C VAL A 961 -21.65 -19.04 6.27
N HIS A 962 -21.25 -17.76 6.36
CA HIS A 962 -20.19 -17.19 5.51
C HIS A 962 -18.84 -17.87 5.71
N ALA A 963 -18.45 -18.20 6.94
CA ALA A 963 -17.25 -18.98 7.22
C ALA A 963 -17.30 -20.39 6.60
N ALA A 964 -18.40 -21.12 6.83
CA ALA A 964 -18.57 -22.49 6.36
C ALA A 964 -18.68 -22.61 4.82
N LYS A 965 -19.39 -21.67 4.18
CA LYS A 965 -19.57 -21.56 2.72
C LYS A 965 -18.25 -21.38 1.96
N ASN A 966 -17.29 -20.67 2.56
CA ASN A 966 -15.99 -20.35 1.94
C ASN A 966 -14.83 -21.27 2.42
N GLY A 967 -15.12 -22.31 3.22
CA GLY A 967 -14.12 -23.32 3.61
C GLY A 967 -13.22 -22.94 4.78
N HIS A 968 -13.55 -21.90 5.56
CA HIS A 968 -12.66 -21.34 6.58
C HIS A 968 -12.75 -22.07 7.93
N ARG A 969 -12.26 -23.31 7.97
CA ARG A 969 -12.30 -24.24 9.12
C ARG A 969 -11.98 -23.57 10.46
N ASP A 970 -10.87 -22.83 10.57
CA ASP A 970 -10.44 -22.20 11.83
C ASP A 970 -11.39 -21.09 12.32
N THR A 971 -12.06 -20.37 11.40
CA THR A 971 -13.09 -19.40 11.80
C THR A 971 -14.36 -20.10 12.27
N VAL A 972 -14.75 -21.21 11.64
CA VAL A 972 -15.91 -22.03 12.08
C VAL A 972 -15.67 -22.58 13.49
N ILE A 973 -14.51 -23.21 13.73
CA ILE A 973 -14.09 -23.72 15.04
C ILE A 973 -14.18 -22.61 16.10
N TYR A 974 -13.62 -21.43 15.80
CA TYR A 974 -13.59 -20.32 16.76
C TYR A 974 -14.98 -19.71 17.03
N LEU A 975 -15.82 -19.55 16.01
CA LEU A 975 -17.19 -19.07 16.16
C LEU A 975 -18.03 -19.99 17.06
N LEU A 976 -17.99 -21.29 16.81
CA LEU A 976 -18.70 -22.30 17.61
C LEU A 976 -18.20 -22.33 19.05
N GLY A 977 -16.88 -22.28 19.27
CA GLY A 977 -16.27 -22.19 20.61
C GLY A 977 -16.63 -20.91 21.37
N CYS A 978 -17.05 -19.85 20.69
CA CYS A 978 -17.62 -18.64 21.31
C CYS A 978 -19.13 -18.75 21.58
N GLN A 979 -19.85 -19.66 20.93
CA GLN A 979 -21.27 -19.92 21.16
C GLN A 979 -21.47 -20.85 22.37
N THR A 980 -20.67 -21.93 22.48
CA THR A 980 -20.71 -22.88 23.61
C THR A 980 -20.15 -22.30 24.93
N GLY A 981 -19.62 -21.07 24.92
CA GLY A 981 -18.94 -20.45 26.05
C GLY A 981 -19.77 -19.49 26.91
N ARG A 982 -21.11 -19.49 26.78
CA ARG A 982 -22.01 -18.54 27.47
C ARG A 982 -22.63 -19.04 28.78
N ASP A 983 -22.40 -20.29 29.17
CA ASP A 983 -22.89 -20.86 30.43
C ASP A 983 -22.07 -20.42 31.66
N ASP A 984 -22.33 -19.21 32.17
CA ASP A 984 -22.30 -19.00 33.63
C ASP A 984 -23.10 -17.75 34.09
N ARG A 985 -24.15 -17.98 34.91
CA ARG A 985 -24.81 -17.01 35.83
C ARG A 985 -25.55 -15.80 35.25
N ASN A 986 -26.77 -16.04 34.76
CA ASN A 986 -27.94 -15.78 35.63
C ASN A 986 -29.20 -16.48 35.09
N SER A 987 -29.72 -17.45 35.83
CA SER A 987 -31.02 -18.08 35.55
C SER A 987 -32.15 -17.16 36.03
N ILE A 988 -32.70 -16.36 35.12
CA ILE A 988 -34.05 -15.81 35.22
C ILE A 988 -34.69 -16.04 33.86
N ASP A 989 -35.53 -17.07 33.79
CA ASP A 989 -36.61 -17.30 32.83
C ASP A 989 -36.41 -16.60 31.46
N ILE A 990 -35.54 -17.18 30.63
CA ILE A 990 -35.45 -16.87 29.21
C ILE A 990 -36.21 -17.97 28.49
N ASP A 991 -37.24 -17.59 27.74
CA ASP A 991 -38.12 -18.52 27.03
C ASP A 991 -37.35 -19.34 25.97
N ASP A 992 -37.74 -20.62 25.81
CA ASP A 992 -37.08 -21.61 24.93
C ASP A 992 -36.94 -21.15 23.45
N GLU A 993 -37.76 -20.19 23.02
CA GLU A 993 -37.71 -19.55 21.70
C GLU A 993 -36.31 -19.02 21.33
N ASN A 994 -35.48 -18.63 22.30
CA ASN A 994 -34.12 -18.13 22.02
C ASN A 994 -33.12 -19.25 21.66
N ILE A 995 -33.39 -20.50 22.03
CA ILE A 995 -32.57 -21.65 21.61
C ILE A 995 -32.90 -21.99 20.15
N GLU A 996 -34.17 -21.88 19.74
CA GLU A 996 -34.60 -22.07 18.35
C GLU A 996 -34.04 -21.06 17.36
N GLN A 997 -33.53 -19.90 17.81
CA GLN A 997 -32.84 -18.94 16.93
C GLN A 997 -31.35 -19.26 16.73
N LEU A 998 -30.75 -20.13 17.55
CA LEU A 998 -29.32 -20.47 17.46
C LEU A 998 -29.06 -21.63 16.49
N VAL A 999 -29.95 -22.62 16.47
CA VAL A 999 -29.86 -23.85 15.66
C VAL A 999 -30.00 -23.65 14.14
N PRO A 1000 -30.78 -22.68 13.60
CA PRO A 1000 -30.87 -22.43 12.17
C PRO A 1000 -29.54 -22.03 11.55
N GLY A 1001 -28.72 -21.26 12.27
CA GLY A 1001 -27.42 -20.79 11.79
C GLY A 1001 -26.40 -21.93 11.59
N SER A 1002 -26.35 -22.89 12.52
CA SER A 1002 -25.46 -24.06 12.41
C SER A 1002 -25.96 -25.08 11.39
N ARG A 1003 -27.28 -25.30 11.26
CA ARG A 1003 -27.87 -26.10 10.17
C ARG A 1003 -27.61 -25.47 8.80
N HIS A 1004 -27.81 -24.16 8.65
CA HIS A 1004 -27.53 -23.44 7.40
C HIS A 1004 -26.02 -23.50 7.07
N ALA A 1005 -25.13 -23.40 8.07
CA ALA A 1005 -23.68 -23.56 7.87
C ALA A 1005 -23.29 -24.97 7.41
N LEU A 1006 -23.88 -26.03 8.00
CA LEU A 1006 -23.69 -27.43 7.58
C LEU A 1006 -24.11 -27.64 6.12
N ILE A 1007 -25.28 -27.13 5.74
CA ILE A 1007 -25.80 -27.22 4.37
C ILE A 1007 -24.94 -26.40 3.40
N ALA A 1008 -24.51 -25.19 3.77
CA ALA A 1008 -23.61 -24.38 2.93
C ALA A 1008 -22.24 -25.05 2.74
N ALA A 1009 -21.67 -25.69 3.77
CA ALA A 1009 -20.45 -26.49 3.63
C ALA A 1009 -20.65 -27.70 2.71
N ALA A 1010 -21.77 -28.42 2.87
CA ALA A 1010 -22.12 -29.58 2.05
C ALA A 1010 -22.33 -29.24 0.57
N GLN A 1011 -22.96 -28.09 0.28
CA GLN A 1011 -23.08 -27.55 -1.09
C GLN A 1011 -21.70 -27.25 -1.69
N ASN A 1012 -20.86 -26.50 -0.97
CA ASN A 1012 -19.60 -25.94 -1.51
C ASN A 1012 -18.39 -26.90 -1.44
N GLY A 1013 -18.55 -28.11 -0.87
CA GLY A 1013 -17.53 -29.17 -0.93
C GLY A 1013 -16.60 -29.27 0.28
N HIS A 1014 -16.91 -28.61 1.40
CA HIS A 1014 -16.00 -28.46 2.54
C HIS A 1014 -16.13 -29.61 3.56
N LEU A 1015 -15.60 -30.79 3.21
CA LEU A 1015 -15.68 -32.03 4.02
C LEU A 1015 -15.25 -31.83 5.48
N ASP A 1016 -14.06 -31.28 5.72
CA ASP A 1016 -13.53 -30.97 7.07
C ASP A 1016 -14.51 -30.21 7.98
N ILE A 1017 -15.34 -29.34 7.40
CA ILE A 1017 -16.30 -28.51 8.11
C ILE A 1017 -17.59 -29.28 8.37
N VAL A 1018 -18.02 -30.12 7.42
CA VAL A 1018 -19.16 -31.04 7.60
C VAL A 1018 -18.87 -32.03 8.73
N GLU A 1019 -17.71 -32.70 8.71
CA GLU A 1019 -17.30 -33.63 9.76
C GLU A 1019 -17.25 -32.94 11.13
N TYR A 1020 -16.57 -31.80 11.22
CA TYR A 1020 -16.45 -31.05 12.48
C TYR A 1020 -17.80 -30.56 13.04
N LEU A 1021 -18.70 -30.06 12.20
CA LEU A 1021 -20.05 -29.62 12.61
C LEU A 1021 -20.88 -30.80 13.15
N LEU A 1022 -20.80 -31.96 12.50
CA LEU A 1022 -21.46 -33.18 12.95
C LEU A 1022 -20.87 -33.72 14.26
N ASP A 1023 -19.56 -33.59 14.48
CA ASP A 1023 -18.89 -34.04 15.72
C ASP A 1023 -19.08 -33.10 16.93
N THR A 1024 -19.42 -31.81 16.72
CA THR A 1024 -19.35 -30.79 17.80
C THR A 1024 -20.63 -30.04 18.12
N ALA A 1025 -21.66 -30.09 17.26
CA ALA A 1025 -22.87 -29.27 17.43
C ALA A 1025 -24.18 -30.09 17.60
N GLU A 1026 -24.08 -31.40 17.86
CA GLU A 1026 -25.20 -32.35 18.01
C GLU A 1026 -26.28 -32.21 16.90
N LEU A 1027 -25.83 -31.89 15.69
CA LEU A 1027 -26.68 -31.57 14.55
C LEU A 1027 -27.34 -32.83 13.98
N ILE A 1028 -28.67 -32.90 14.07
CA ILE A 1028 -29.49 -33.86 13.32
C ILE A 1028 -29.21 -33.68 11.81
N PRO A 1029 -28.63 -34.66 11.09
CA PRO A 1029 -28.17 -34.46 9.71
C PRO A 1029 -29.30 -34.18 8.71
N ASP A 1030 -30.49 -34.72 8.97
CA ASP A 1030 -31.69 -34.59 8.15
C ASP A 1030 -32.49 -33.29 8.40
N GLY A 1031 -31.95 -32.36 9.21
CA GLY A 1031 -32.60 -31.09 9.49
C GLY A 1031 -32.73 -30.21 8.24
N ILE A 1032 -33.97 -29.94 7.80
CA ILE A 1032 -34.26 -28.98 6.73
C ILE A 1032 -33.92 -27.56 7.18
N CYS A 1033 -33.19 -26.80 6.38
CA CYS A 1033 -32.96 -25.38 6.61
C CYS A 1033 -34.15 -24.54 6.11
N PRO A 1034 -34.69 -23.59 6.90
CA PRO A 1034 -35.82 -22.75 6.47
C PRO A 1034 -35.48 -21.83 5.28
N VAL A 1035 -34.22 -21.37 5.19
CA VAL A 1035 -33.76 -20.43 4.15
C VAL A 1035 -33.60 -21.11 2.79
N THR A 1036 -32.96 -22.27 2.75
CA THR A 1036 -32.64 -22.97 1.49
C THR A 1036 -33.70 -24.02 1.10
N GLY A 1037 -34.46 -24.52 2.08
CA GLY A 1037 -35.39 -25.63 1.92
C GLY A 1037 -34.72 -27.00 1.74
N GLU A 1038 -33.39 -27.11 1.80
CA GLU A 1038 -32.64 -28.36 1.62
C GLU A 1038 -32.22 -28.99 2.96
N THR A 1039 -31.89 -30.29 2.95
CA THR A 1039 -31.14 -31.01 4.01
C THR A 1039 -29.66 -31.11 3.63
N ALA A 1040 -28.77 -31.49 4.56
CA ALA A 1040 -27.34 -31.60 4.25
C ALA A 1040 -27.04 -32.65 3.17
N LEU A 1041 -27.77 -33.78 3.18
CA LEU A 1041 -27.59 -34.86 2.20
C LEU A 1041 -28.19 -34.51 0.83
N THR A 1042 -29.39 -33.94 0.78
CA THR A 1042 -30.01 -33.47 -0.48
C THR A 1042 -29.18 -32.37 -1.15
N ALA A 1043 -28.59 -31.47 -0.37
CA ALA A 1043 -27.63 -30.48 -0.82
C ALA A 1043 -26.37 -31.10 -1.49
N ALA A 1044 -25.71 -32.04 -0.81
CA ALA A 1044 -24.55 -32.75 -1.37
C ALA A 1044 -24.89 -33.57 -2.64
N CYS A 1045 -26.11 -34.12 -2.70
CA CYS A 1045 -26.63 -34.84 -3.87
C CYS A 1045 -26.90 -33.94 -5.07
N SER A 1046 -27.31 -32.68 -4.84
CA SER A 1046 -27.44 -31.70 -5.91
C SER A 1046 -26.08 -31.33 -6.53
N THR A 1047 -25.08 -31.07 -5.69
CA THR A 1047 -23.75 -30.59 -6.13
C THR A 1047 -22.80 -31.71 -6.57
N GLY A 1048 -23.04 -32.96 -6.17
CA GLY A 1048 -22.26 -34.15 -6.60
C GLY A 1048 -21.15 -34.55 -5.64
N ASN A 1049 -21.17 -34.08 -4.40
CA ASN A 1049 -20.07 -34.22 -3.43
C ASN A 1049 -20.08 -35.61 -2.74
N ALA A 1050 -19.59 -36.64 -3.44
CA ALA A 1050 -19.61 -38.04 -2.98
C ALA A 1050 -19.10 -38.26 -1.55
N ALA A 1051 -17.88 -37.77 -1.23
CA ALA A 1051 -17.29 -37.95 0.10
C ALA A 1051 -18.09 -37.28 1.23
N ILE A 1052 -18.84 -36.21 0.93
CA ILE A 1052 -19.71 -35.53 1.91
C ILE A 1052 -21.00 -36.32 2.13
N ALA A 1053 -21.58 -36.89 1.07
CA ALA A 1053 -22.72 -37.79 1.22
C ALA A 1053 -22.33 -39.05 2.03
N ASP A 1054 -21.16 -39.63 1.75
CA ASP A 1054 -20.61 -40.74 2.53
C ASP A 1054 -20.43 -40.37 4.01
N ALA A 1055 -19.81 -39.23 4.32
CA ALA A 1055 -19.65 -38.76 5.70
C ALA A 1055 -21.00 -38.52 6.41
N LEU A 1056 -21.99 -37.96 5.71
CA LEU A 1056 -23.35 -37.76 6.24
C LEU A 1056 -24.08 -39.09 6.50
N LEU A 1057 -24.01 -40.05 5.58
CA LEU A 1057 -24.60 -41.39 5.74
C LEU A 1057 -23.94 -42.14 6.91
N ILE A 1058 -22.61 -42.09 7.03
CA ILE A 1058 -21.86 -42.68 8.16
C ILE A 1058 -22.24 -42.02 9.49
N ARG A 1059 -22.58 -40.73 9.49
CA ARG A 1059 -23.07 -39.97 10.65
C ARG A 1059 -24.60 -40.05 10.85
N GLY A 1060 -25.30 -40.93 10.11
CA GLY A 1060 -26.70 -41.26 10.35
C GLY A 1060 -27.74 -40.40 9.61
N ALA A 1061 -27.36 -39.69 8.55
CA ALA A 1061 -28.34 -39.07 7.64
C ALA A 1061 -29.15 -40.16 6.92
N THR A 1062 -30.46 -39.98 6.77
CA THR A 1062 -31.32 -40.98 6.10
C THR A 1062 -31.38 -40.74 4.58
N PRO A 1063 -31.20 -41.78 3.75
CA PRO A 1063 -31.15 -41.65 2.28
C PRO A 1063 -32.51 -41.32 1.63
N TYR A 1064 -33.56 -41.21 2.44
CA TYR A 1064 -34.93 -40.86 2.08
C TYR A 1064 -35.41 -39.53 2.69
N SER A 1065 -34.55 -38.75 3.37
CA SER A 1065 -34.95 -37.47 3.97
C SER A 1065 -35.37 -36.44 2.92
N LEU A 1066 -36.64 -36.04 2.96
CA LEU A 1066 -37.22 -35.12 1.98
C LEU A 1066 -36.82 -33.66 2.27
N ASN A 1067 -36.47 -32.94 1.21
CA ASN A 1067 -36.35 -31.48 1.27
C ASN A 1067 -37.74 -30.81 1.25
N ALA A 1068 -37.79 -29.49 1.44
CA ALA A 1068 -39.03 -28.69 1.39
C ALA A 1068 -39.77 -28.75 0.03
N ARG A 1069 -39.11 -29.24 -1.04
CA ARG A 1069 -39.68 -29.46 -2.37
C ARG A 1069 -40.23 -30.88 -2.56
N GLN A 1070 -40.27 -31.70 -1.50
CA GLN A 1070 -40.66 -33.11 -1.52
C GLN A 1070 -39.78 -33.98 -2.45
N MET A 1071 -38.49 -33.64 -2.56
CA MET A 1071 -37.49 -34.41 -3.30
C MET A 1071 -36.61 -35.20 -2.33
N SER A 1072 -36.36 -36.48 -2.64
CA SER A 1072 -35.38 -37.31 -1.94
C SER A 1072 -33.94 -37.03 -2.42
N PRO A 1073 -32.90 -37.44 -1.66
CA PRO A 1073 -31.52 -37.41 -2.10
C PRO A 1073 -31.30 -38.12 -3.44
N LEU A 1074 -31.93 -39.29 -3.61
CA LEU A 1074 -31.85 -40.08 -4.84
C LEU A 1074 -32.49 -39.36 -6.03
N ALA A 1075 -33.66 -38.73 -5.82
CA ALA A 1075 -34.34 -37.95 -6.87
C ALA A 1075 -33.51 -36.74 -7.33
N LEU A 1076 -32.75 -36.09 -6.43
CA LEU A 1076 -31.84 -34.99 -6.77
C LEU A 1076 -30.54 -35.47 -7.43
N ALA A 1077 -29.93 -36.55 -6.92
CA ALA A 1077 -28.76 -37.17 -7.53
C ALA A 1077 -29.07 -37.64 -8.96
N ALA A 1078 -30.24 -38.26 -9.17
CA ALA A 1078 -30.69 -38.74 -10.47
C ALA A 1078 -31.00 -37.59 -11.44
N LYS A 1079 -31.73 -36.55 -10.98
CA LYS A 1079 -32.01 -35.35 -11.77
C LYS A 1079 -30.74 -34.63 -12.24
N ASN A 1080 -29.69 -34.61 -11.43
CA ASN A 1080 -28.44 -33.91 -11.74
C ASN A 1080 -27.34 -34.84 -12.31
N GLY A 1081 -27.68 -36.06 -12.73
CA GLY A 1081 -26.74 -36.96 -13.42
C GLY A 1081 -25.60 -37.49 -12.55
N ARG A 1082 -25.79 -37.60 -11.24
CA ARG A 1082 -24.73 -37.94 -10.28
C ARG A 1082 -24.57 -39.45 -10.11
N THR A 1083 -24.20 -40.17 -11.17
CA THR A 1083 -24.13 -41.64 -11.23
C THR A 1083 -23.46 -42.30 -10.02
N ALA A 1084 -22.32 -41.76 -9.55
CA ALA A 1084 -21.64 -42.27 -8.36
C ALA A 1084 -22.45 -42.12 -7.06
N LEU A 1085 -23.23 -41.05 -6.91
CA LEU A 1085 -24.12 -40.86 -5.75
C LEU A 1085 -25.41 -41.67 -5.85
N VAL A 1086 -25.94 -41.86 -7.07
CA VAL A 1086 -27.09 -42.74 -7.31
C VAL A 1086 -26.76 -44.15 -6.80
N LEU A 1087 -25.60 -44.70 -7.18
CA LEU A 1087 -25.14 -46.01 -6.68
C LEU A 1087 -25.02 -46.04 -5.15
N ARG A 1088 -24.34 -45.06 -4.53
CA ARG A 1088 -24.11 -45.02 -3.08
C ARG A 1088 -25.40 -44.86 -2.26
N LEU A 1089 -26.40 -44.20 -2.81
CA LEU A 1089 -27.73 -44.09 -2.19
C LEU A 1089 -28.51 -45.40 -2.31
N LEU A 1090 -28.41 -46.10 -3.44
CA LEU A 1090 -29.01 -47.43 -3.62
C LEU A 1090 -28.33 -48.47 -2.70
N ASP A 1091 -27.00 -48.48 -2.62
CA ASP A 1091 -26.19 -49.29 -1.68
C ASP A 1091 -26.60 -49.08 -0.21
N SER A 1092 -27.03 -47.86 0.15
CA SER A 1092 -27.47 -47.49 1.51
C SER A 1092 -28.98 -47.62 1.73
N GLY A 1093 -29.72 -48.20 0.77
CA GLY A 1093 -31.14 -48.53 0.93
C GLY A 1093 -32.13 -47.41 0.59
N ALA A 1094 -31.76 -46.48 -0.30
CA ALA A 1094 -32.72 -45.56 -0.90
C ALA A 1094 -33.77 -46.32 -1.73
N ASP A 1095 -35.04 -45.95 -1.59
CA ASP A 1095 -36.12 -46.45 -2.45
C ASP A 1095 -35.93 -45.97 -3.89
N VAL A 1096 -35.78 -46.93 -4.81
CA VAL A 1096 -35.60 -46.73 -6.26
C VAL A 1096 -36.73 -45.88 -6.87
N MET A 1097 -37.96 -46.04 -6.36
CA MET A 1097 -39.14 -45.28 -6.81
C MET A 1097 -39.19 -43.85 -6.29
N GLY A 1098 -38.36 -43.53 -5.30
CA GLY A 1098 -38.21 -42.20 -4.69
C GLY A 1098 -39.36 -41.78 -3.77
N SER A 1099 -39.00 -41.42 -2.54
CA SER A 1099 -39.93 -40.82 -1.58
C SER A 1099 -40.45 -39.44 -2.08
N GLY A 1100 -41.65 -39.05 -1.65
CA GLY A 1100 -42.26 -37.75 -1.98
C GLY A 1100 -43.05 -37.68 -3.30
N GLY A 1101 -43.23 -38.80 -4.01
CA GLY A 1101 -44.00 -38.84 -5.25
C GLY A 1101 -43.25 -38.24 -6.45
N LYS A 1102 -41.92 -38.31 -6.43
CA LYS A 1102 -41.02 -37.80 -7.48
C LYS A 1102 -40.04 -38.90 -7.91
N ASN A 1103 -40.46 -39.67 -8.91
CA ASN A 1103 -39.70 -40.81 -9.41
C ASN A 1103 -38.30 -40.39 -9.94
N PRO A 1104 -37.20 -40.92 -9.38
CA PRO A 1104 -35.84 -40.64 -9.85
C PRO A 1104 -35.64 -40.99 -11.32
N LEU A 1105 -36.30 -42.04 -11.81
CA LEU A 1105 -36.22 -42.51 -13.20
C LEU A 1105 -36.83 -41.49 -14.18
N THR A 1106 -38.02 -40.94 -13.88
CA THR A 1106 -38.65 -39.92 -14.75
C THR A 1106 -37.85 -38.62 -14.75
N LEU A 1107 -37.23 -38.26 -13.62
CA LEU A 1107 -36.36 -37.08 -13.51
C LEU A 1107 -35.07 -37.22 -14.31
N ALA A 1108 -34.38 -38.36 -14.20
CA ALA A 1108 -33.19 -38.66 -14.99
C ALA A 1108 -33.50 -38.75 -16.49
N ALA A 1109 -34.65 -39.33 -16.86
CA ALA A 1109 -35.14 -39.38 -18.24
C ALA A 1109 -35.49 -38.00 -18.81
N ALA A 1110 -36.06 -37.10 -17.99
CA ALA A 1110 -36.36 -35.72 -18.38
C ALA A 1110 -35.10 -34.88 -18.59
N GLU A 1111 -34.08 -35.02 -17.75
CA GLU A 1111 -32.81 -34.28 -17.92
C GLU A 1111 -31.83 -34.93 -18.89
N GLY A 1112 -32.00 -36.22 -19.21
CA GLY A 1112 -31.28 -36.92 -20.27
C GLY A 1112 -30.05 -37.68 -19.80
N HIS A 1113 -30.04 -38.13 -18.54
CA HIS A 1113 -28.92 -38.84 -17.93
C HIS A 1113 -29.02 -40.35 -18.18
N ALA A 1114 -28.60 -40.78 -19.38
CA ALA A 1114 -28.68 -42.17 -19.83
C ALA A 1114 -28.06 -43.18 -18.84
N ASP A 1115 -26.83 -42.93 -18.38
CA ASP A 1115 -26.08 -43.81 -17.45
C ASP A 1115 -26.82 -43.99 -16.11
N VAL A 1116 -27.50 -42.95 -15.63
CA VAL A 1116 -28.32 -42.98 -14.41
C VAL A 1116 -29.62 -43.74 -14.63
N VAL A 1117 -30.24 -43.58 -15.81
CA VAL A 1117 -31.45 -44.32 -16.19
C VAL A 1117 -31.16 -45.81 -16.32
N GLU A 1118 -30.05 -46.20 -16.96
CA GLU A 1118 -29.57 -47.58 -16.98
C GLU A 1118 -29.33 -48.11 -15.56
N MET A 1119 -28.60 -47.37 -14.73
CA MET A 1119 -28.33 -47.77 -13.34
C MET A 1119 -29.60 -47.96 -12.50
N LEU A 1120 -30.60 -47.09 -12.62
CA LEU A 1120 -31.86 -47.21 -11.89
C LEU A 1120 -32.68 -48.43 -12.36
N LEU A 1121 -32.72 -48.69 -13.67
CA LEU A 1121 -33.40 -49.85 -14.25
C LEU A 1121 -32.74 -51.18 -13.82
N ASP A 1122 -31.40 -51.21 -13.79
CA ASP A 1122 -30.65 -52.38 -13.33
C ASP A 1122 -30.80 -52.66 -11.83
N HIS A 1123 -31.21 -51.66 -11.04
CA HIS A 1123 -31.61 -51.80 -9.63
C HIS A 1123 -33.12 -52.04 -9.44
N GLY A 1124 -33.87 -52.28 -10.52
CA GLY A 1124 -35.28 -52.68 -10.48
C GLY A 1124 -36.31 -51.54 -10.53
N ALA A 1125 -35.94 -50.37 -11.06
CA ALA A 1125 -36.93 -49.33 -11.37
C ALA A 1125 -37.90 -49.83 -12.46
N ASP A 1126 -39.20 -49.57 -12.29
CA ASP A 1126 -40.21 -49.86 -13.31
C ASP A 1126 -40.07 -48.89 -14.51
N PRO A 1127 -39.77 -49.38 -15.73
CA PRO A 1127 -39.57 -48.54 -16.91
C PRO A 1127 -40.84 -47.80 -17.37
N ASP A 1128 -42.02 -48.26 -16.98
CA ASP A 1128 -43.32 -47.68 -17.35
C ASP A 1128 -43.95 -46.83 -16.23
N ALA A 1129 -43.25 -46.65 -15.10
CA ALA A 1129 -43.73 -45.91 -13.93
C ALA A 1129 -44.05 -44.44 -14.24
N VAL A 1130 -45.34 -44.16 -14.42
CA VAL A 1130 -45.88 -42.83 -14.72
C VAL A 1130 -45.83 -41.87 -13.54
N ASP A 1131 -45.77 -40.57 -13.84
CA ASP A 1131 -45.89 -39.51 -12.84
C ASP A 1131 -47.35 -39.01 -12.64
N ALA A 1132 -47.50 -37.89 -11.93
CA ALA A 1132 -48.80 -37.28 -11.64
C ALA A 1132 -49.55 -36.74 -12.88
N ASP A 1133 -48.85 -36.49 -14.00
CA ASP A 1133 -49.44 -36.11 -15.29
C ASP A 1133 -49.71 -37.36 -16.18
N GLY A 1134 -49.40 -38.55 -15.66
CA GLY A 1134 -49.47 -39.83 -16.37
C GLY A 1134 -48.31 -40.07 -17.34
N ILE A 1135 -47.26 -39.26 -17.30
CA ILE A 1135 -46.18 -39.31 -18.28
C ILE A 1135 -45.13 -40.32 -17.80
N SER A 1136 -44.86 -41.35 -18.63
CA SER A 1136 -43.81 -42.34 -18.38
C SER A 1136 -42.40 -41.75 -18.55
N PRO A 1137 -41.32 -42.41 -18.06
CA PRO A 1137 -39.95 -41.95 -18.28
C PRO A 1137 -39.64 -41.80 -19.78
N LEU A 1138 -40.14 -42.73 -20.61
CA LEU A 1138 -40.04 -42.66 -22.07
C LEU A 1138 -40.78 -41.44 -22.63
N GLY A 1139 -42.00 -41.15 -22.12
CA GLY A 1139 -42.76 -39.96 -22.47
C GLY A 1139 -42.01 -38.65 -22.17
N TRP A 1140 -41.33 -38.57 -21.03
CA TRP A 1140 -40.49 -37.43 -20.66
C TRP A 1140 -39.23 -37.29 -21.52
N ALA A 1141 -38.55 -38.40 -21.81
CA ALA A 1141 -37.40 -38.42 -22.72
C ALA A 1141 -37.81 -37.97 -24.13
N CYS A 1142 -38.98 -38.40 -24.63
CA CYS A 1142 -39.54 -37.96 -25.91
C CYS A 1142 -39.90 -36.46 -25.89
N LEU A 1143 -40.66 -36.01 -24.89
CA LEU A 1143 -41.12 -34.62 -24.76
C LEU A 1143 -39.96 -33.61 -24.68
N ARG A 1144 -38.82 -34.01 -24.09
CA ARG A 1144 -37.59 -33.20 -23.98
C ARG A 1144 -36.48 -33.59 -24.98
N SER A 1145 -36.78 -34.45 -25.95
CA SER A 1145 -35.87 -34.87 -27.04
C SER A 1145 -34.54 -35.48 -26.56
N ARG A 1146 -34.55 -36.26 -25.48
CA ARG A 1146 -33.39 -36.92 -24.88
C ARG A 1146 -33.07 -38.26 -25.58
N ILE A 1147 -32.61 -38.19 -26.82
CA ILE A 1147 -32.43 -39.37 -27.71
C ILE A 1147 -31.65 -40.53 -27.06
N PRO A 1148 -30.46 -40.34 -26.43
CA PRO A 1148 -29.72 -41.47 -25.84
C PRO A 1148 -30.50 -42.18 -24.73
N THR A 1149 -31.18 -41.43 -23.89
CA THR A 1149 -31.97 -41.94 -22.76
C THR A 1149 -33.24 -42.65 -23.23
N MET A 1150 -33.87 -42.15 -24.30
CA MET A 1150 -34.98 -42.84 -24.98
C MET A 1150 -34.53 -44.20 -25.54
N VAL A 1151 -33.34 -44.29 -26.14
CA VAL A 1151 -32.79 -45.57 -26.64
C VAL A 1151 -32.58 -46.55 -25.49
N VAL A 1152 -31.92 -46.14 -24.40
CA VAL A 1152 -31.73 -46.98 -23.20
C VAL A 1152 -33.06 -47.47 -22.62
N LEU A 1153 -34.07 -46.61 -22.52
CA LEU A 1153 -35.41 -47.00 -22.03
C LEU A 1153 -36.08 -48.05 -22.93
N LEU A 1154 -35.99 -47.90 -24.25
CA LEU A 1154 -36.53 -48.86 -25.21
C LEU A 1154 -35.74 -50.18 -25.22
N ASP A 1155 -34.42 -50.14 -25.03
CA ASP A 1155 -33.55 -51.33 -24.95
C ASP A 1155 -33.75 -52.11 -23.64
N LYS A 1156 -34.10 -51.42 -22.55
CA LYS A 1156 -34.49 -52.02 -21.25
C LYS A 1156 -35.99 -52.36 -21.16
N GLY A 1157 -36.76 -52.18 -22.25
CA GLY A 1157 -38.11 -52.74 -22.40
C GLY A 1157 -39.29 -51.80 -22.08
N ALA A 1158 -39.11 -50.48 -22.02
CA ALA A 1158 -40.22 -49.53 -21.80
C ALA A 1158 -41.30 -49.59 -22.90
N SER A 1159 -42.57 -49.44 -22.51
CA SER A 1159 -43.73 -49.49 -23.38
C SER A 1159 -43.80 -48.29 -24.33
N ILE A 1160 -43.48 -48.54 -25.60
CA ILE A 1160 -43.37 -47.56 -26.67
C ILE A 1160 -44.65 -46.76 -26.96
N ASP A 1161 -45.81 -47.27 -26.52
CA ASP A 1161 -47.14 -46.69 -26.77
C ASP A 1161 -47.89 -46.31 -25.48
N GLN A 1162 -47.22 -46.27 -24.32
CA GLN A 1162 -47.84 -45.91 -23.05
C GLN A 1162 -48.41 -44.47 -23.07
N PRO A 1163 -49.74 -44.28 -22.95
CA PRO A 1163 -50.36 -42.96 -23.10
C PRO A 1163 -50.37 -42.18 -21.78
N ASP A 1164 -50.27 -40.86 -21.87
CA ASP A 1164 -50.47 -39.97 -20.71
C ASP A 1164 -51.95 -39.74 -20.34
N LEU A 1165 -52.23 -38.95 -19.30
CA LEU A 1165 -53.62 -38.63 -18.89
C LEU A 1165 -54.44 -37.91 -19.98
N SER A 1166 -53.79 -37.34 -20.99
CA SER A 1166 -54.44 -36.73 -22.17
C SER A 1166 -54.52 -37.68 -23.37
N GLY A 1167 -54.13 -38.96 -23.22
CA GLY A 1167 -54.16 -39.98 -24.26
C GLY A 1167 -52.97 -39.94 -25.23
N ARG A 1168 -51.99 -39.05 -25.04
CA ARG A 1168 -50.85 -38.89 -25.96
C ARG A 1168 -49.84 -40.02 -25.76
N THR A 1169 -49.51 -40.74 -26.84
CA THR A 1169 -48.37 -41.68 -26.86
C THR A 1169 -47.02 -40.93 -26.80
N PRO A 1170 -45.89 -41.61 -26.51
CA PRO A 1170 -44.56 -41.02 -26.58
C PRO A 1170 -44.25 -40.44 -27.97
N LEU A 1171 -44.75 -41.07 -29.04
CA LEU A 1171 -44.72 -40.53 -30.41
C LEU A 1171 -45.51 -39.22 -30.55
N GLY A 1172 -46.70 -39.12 -29.94
CA GLY A 1172 -47.50 -37.89 -29.89
C GLY A 1172 -46.86 -36.77 -29.06
N LEU A 1173 -46.03 -37.11 -28.07
CA LEU A 1173 -45.20 -36.16 -27.31
C LEU A 1173 -43.96 -35.71 -28.11
N ALA A 1174 -43.32 -36.63 -28.84
CA ALA A 1174 -42.15 -36.39 -29.68
C ALA A 1174 -42.40 -35.46 -30.88
N CYS A 1175 -43.67 -35.20 -31.25
CA CYS A 1175 -44.04 -34.43 -32.44
C CYS A 1175 -43.50 -32.99 -32.51
N GLY A 1176 -43.12 -32.41 -31.36
CA GLY A 1176 -42.50 -31.08 -31.27
C GLY A 1176 -40.97 -31.09 -31.34
N GLY A 1177 -40.34 -32.26 -31.36
CA GLY A 1177 -38.88 -32.46 -31.32
C GLY A 1177 -38.20 -32.58 -32.70
N PRO A 1178 -36.94 -33.03 -32.75
CA PRO A 1178 -36.23 -33.30 -34.00
C PRO A 1178 -36.80 -34.52 -34.72
N ALA A 1179 -36.59 -34.60 -36.04
CA ALA A 1179 -37.08 -35.72 -36.86
C ALA A 1179 -36.48 -37.06 -36.42
N ASP A 1180 -35.19 -37.08 -36.11
CA ASP A 1180 -34.38 -38.24 -35.71
C ASP A 1180 -35.01 -39.02 -34.54
N LEU A 1181 -35.52 -38.29 -33.53
CA LEU A 1181 -36.23 -38.85 -32.37
C LEU A 1181 -37.49 -39.62 -32.80
N VAL A 1182 -38.26 -39.03 -33.72
CA VAL A 1182 -39.49 -39.62 -34.25
C VAL A 1182 -39.19 -40.77 -35.20
N GLU A 1183 -38.12 -40.69 -35.99
CA GLU A 1183 -37.71 -41.77 -36.89
C GLU A 1183 -37.27 -43.02 -36.11
N ILE A 1184 -36.50 -42.86 -35.03
CA ILE A 1184 -36.14 -43.97 -34.14
C ILE A 1184 -37.38 -44.62 -33.51
N LEU A 1185 -38.34 -43.83 -33.00
CA LEU A 1185 -39.62 -44.37 -32.48
C LEU A 1185 -40.40 -45.15 -33.56
N LEU A 1186 -40.40 -44.67 -34.80
CA LEU A 1186 -41.04 -45.32 -35.95
C LEU A 1186 -40.23 -46.48 -36.56
N GLU A 1187 -39.00 -46.71 -36.10
CA GLU A 1187 -38.22 -47.94 -36.36
C GLU A 1187 -38.38 -48.96 -35.24
N ARG A 1188 -38.52 -48.51 -33.99
CA ARG A 1188 -38.83 -49.35 -32.82
C ARG A 1188 -40.32 -49.76 -32.74
N GLY A 1189 -41.19 -49.21 -33.59
CA GLY A 1189 -42.55 -49.72 -33.83
C GLY A 1189 -43.72 -48.92 -33.24
N ALA A 1190 -43.52 -47.66 -32.84
CA ALA A 1190 -44.55 -46.83 -32.21
C ALA A 1190 -45.83 -46.67 -33.05
N SER A 1191 -47.00 -46.70 -32.41
CA SER A 1191 -48.29 -46.67 -33.10
C SER A 1191 -48.61 -45.31 -33.77
N LEU A 1192 -48.83 -45.35 -35.08
CA LEU A 1192 -49.13 -44.17 -35.91
C LEU A 1192 -50.57 -43.67 -35.80
N GLU A 1193 -51.51 -44.53 -35.39
CA GLU A 1193 -52.96 -44.29 -35.52
C GLU A 1193 -53.66 -44.00 -34.19
N LYS A 1194 -52.97 -44.18 -33.06
CA LYS A 1194 -53.54 -43.98 -31.72
C LYS A 1194 -53.81 -42.50 -31.47
N VAL A 1195 -55.09 -42.15 -31.36
CA VAL A 1195 -55.57 -40.79 -31.10
C VAL A 1195 -55.49 -40.44 -29.62
N ASP A 1196 -55.19 -39.17 -29.34
CA ASP A 1196 -55.28 -38.60 -27.99
C ASP A 1196 -56.74 -38.26 -27.60
N HIS A 1197 -56.97 -37.86 -26.34
CA HIS A 1197 -58.30 -37.49 -25.83
C HIS A 1197 -58.90 -36.23 -26.50
N SER A 1198 -58.13 -35.51 -27.33
CA SER A 1198 -58.64 -34.44 -28.21
C SER A 1198 -58.94 -34.90 -29.64
N GLY A 1199 -58.82 -36.21 -29.92
CA GLY A 1199 -59.09 -36.82 -31.23
C GLY A 1199 -57.97 -36.62 -32.26
N LEU A 1200 -56.79 -36.14 -31.84
CA LEU A 1200 -55.67 -35.88 -32.74
C LEU A 1200 -54.76 -37.11 -32.82
N ARG A 1201 -54.34 -37.50 -34.03
CA ARG A 1201 -53.23 -38.46 -34.23
C ARG A 1201 -51.89 -37.73 -34.14
N PRO A 1202 -50.76 -38.44 -33.92
CA PRO A 1202 -49.43 -37.85 -33.96
C PRO A 1202 -49.16 -37.00 -35.22
N LEU A 1203 -49.60 -37.45 -36.40
CA LEU A 1203 -49.47 -36.68 -37.64
C LEU A 1203 -50.21 -35.33 -37.60
N ASP A 1204 -51.46 -35.32 -37.09
CA ASP A 1204 -52.26 -34.10 -37.01
C ASP A 1204 -51.65 -33.13 -35.97
N ARG A 1205 -51.06 -33.68 -34.90
CA ARG A 1205 -50.38 -32.91 -33.85
C ARG A 1205 -49.06 -32.30 -34.32
N ALA A 1206 -48.25 -33.02 -35.11
CA ALA A 1206 -47.05 -32.50 -35.77
C ALA A 1206 -47.38 -31.35 -36.76
N ILE A 1207 -48.49 -31.48 -37.50
CA ILE A 1207 -49.02 -30.42 -38.37
C ILE A 1207 -49.47 -29.20 -37.54
N GLY A 1208 -50.20 -29.43 -36.43
CA GLY A 1208 -50.64 -28.37 -35.52
C GLY A 1208 -49.48 -27.59 -34.87
N GLN A 1209 -48.40 -28.28 -34.53
CA GLN A 1209 -47.14 -27.69 -34.04
C GLN A 1209 -46.25 -27.10 -35.15
N ARG A 1210 -46.68 -27.17 -36.42
CA ARG A 1210 -45.97 -26.66 -37.61
C ARG A 1210 -44.60 -27.30 -37.85
N ASN A 1211 -44.33 -28.49 -37.30
CA ASN A 1211 -43.07 -29.19 -37.46
C ASN A 1211 -43.04 -29.92 -38.82
N VAL A 1212 -42.62 -29.20 -39.87
CA VAL A 1212 -42.65 -29.69 -41.25
C VAL A 1212 -41.84 -30.99 -41.41
N HIS A 1213 -40.65 -31.07 -40.83
CA HIS A 1213 -39.77 -32.24 -40.95
C HIS A 1213 -40.39 -33.49 -40.32
N VAL A 1214 -40.83 -33.41 -39.06
CA VAL A 1214 -41.55 -34.52 -38.40
C VAL A 1214 -42.81 -34.90 -39.18
N SER A 1215 -43.59 -33.92 -39.66
CA SER A 1215 -44.80 -34.19 -40.45
C SER A 1215 -44.51 -34.92 -41.77
N ILE A 1216 -43.31 -34.79 -42.32
CA ILE A 1216 -42.86 -35.53 -43.51
C ILE A 1216 -42.47 -36.96 -43.12
N SER A 1217 -41.61 -37.15 -42.11
CA SER A 1217 -41.14 -38.47 -41.68
C SER A 1217 -42.29 -39.39 -41.22
N VAL A 1218 -43.21 -38.87 -40.40
CA VAL A 1218 -44.44 -39.57 -39.99
C VAL A 1218 -45.27 -39.96 -41.22
N LYS A 1219 -45.47 -39.03 -42.16
CA LYS A 1219 -46.30 -39.22 -43.38
C LYS A 1219 -45.67 -40.17 -44.40
N ILE A 1220 -44.33 -40.31 -44.41
CA ILE A 1220 -43.62 -41.32 -45.20
C ILE A 1220 -43.90 -42.70 -44.60
N LYS A 1221 -43.68 -42.90 -43.29
CA LYS A 1221 -43.95 -44.19 -42.62
C LYS A 1221 -45.42 -44.60 -42.72
N TYR A 1222 -46.36 -43.65 -42.58
CA TYR A 1222 -47.81 -43.88 -42.77
C TYR A 1222 -48.16 -44.43 -44.17
N LYS A 1223 -47.43 -43.98 -45.21
CA LYS A 1223 -47.61 -44.42 -46.61
C LYS A 1223 -46.97 -45.79 -46.90
N THR A 1224 -45.96 -46.21 -46.15
CA THR A 1224 -45.44 -47.59 -46.21
C THR A 1224 -46.28 -48.56 -45.40
N PHE A 1225 -46.87 -48.12 -44.28
CA PHE A 1225 -47.75 -48.97 -43.47
C PHE A 1225 -49.02 -49.35 -44.24
N ASN A 1226 -49.70 -48.39 -44.89
CA ASN A 1226 -50.86 -48.62 -45.75
C ASN A 1226 -50.52 -49.19 -47.15
N LYS A 1227 -49.43 -49.96 -47.26
CA LYS A 1227 -48.97 -50.62 -48.49
C LYS A 1227 -48.54 -52.08 -48.30
N ASN A 1228 -48.49 -52.55 -47.05
CA ASN A 1228 -48.33 -53.94 -46.67
C ASN A 1228 -49.67 -54.48 -46.15
#